data_AF-A0A5B6UIR0-F1
#
_entry.id   AF-A0A5B6UIR0-F1
#
_cell.length_a   1.000
_cell.length_b   1.000
_cell.length_c   1.000
_cell.angle_alpha   90.00
_cell.angle_beta   90.00
_cell.angle_gamma   90.00
#
_symmetry.space_group_name_H-M   'P 1'
#
loop_
_entity.id
_entity.type
_entity.pdbx_description
1 polymer ?
#
loop_
_entity_poly.entity_id
_entity_poly.type
_entity_poly.pdbx_seq_one_letter_code
_entity_poly.pdbx_strand_id
1 'polypeptide(L)'
;MATSNLKETLGDLNKESFISLLTKIIGESKFLQNNPPELIPEEDRVIKHVLDCLLPYSTTTGGPLIVNHVTYFPGRGNLIVEYPGTQPGKILSFVGMHMDVVTANPNDWDFDPFSLSIDGDKLRGRGTTDCLGHVALVTELMKRLAETKPKLESTVVAVFIANEENSAITGVGVDALVKNGLLDKLKGGPLFWIDTADKQPCIGTGGMIPWKLQVTGKLFHSGLPHKAINALELSMEALKEIQLRFYKDFPPHPDEQVYGFATPSTMKPTQWNYPGGGINQIPGECTISGDVSGRLSFRFRTNLLVPIFSLSVKDVMNKLQEYVDYINENLNKLDTRGPVSKYILHDENLRGSLTLTFDEALSGVACDLNSRGFHVLCKATEEAVGHVKPYSITGSLPLIRELQDEGFDVQTAGYGLMATYHAKNEYCLLSDMCQGYHISALGLVLNTLLDLIQLHFIALFKMGDVAKDLTSGTVGGAAQLIVGHPFDTIKVKLQSQPVPLPGQPPRYAGAVDAVKQTLAAEGPRGLYKGMGAPLATVAAFNALLFTVRGQMESFLRSEPGIPLTVNQQVIAGAGAGVAVSFLACPTELIKCRLQAQSALAVDAGSAGVAVKYGGPMDVAKQVLRSEGGAMGLFKGLVPTLAREVPGNAAMFGVYEALKQYMAGGTDTSKLGRGSLIVAGGLAGASFWSMVYPTDVVKSVLQVDDYKNPKYKGSMHAFRSILASEGVKGLYKGFGPAMARSIPANAACFLAYEVTRSSLG
;
A
#
# COMPACT_ATOMS: atom_id res chain seq x y z
N MET A 1 11.05 30.48 15.55
CA MET A 1 11.06 31.95 15.37
C MET A 1 11.59 32.39 14.01
N ALA A 2 12.58 31.73 13.38
CA ALA A 2 13.08 32.13 12.05
C ALA A 2 12.16 31.75 10.86
N THR A 3 11.28 30.75 11.00
CA THR A 3 10.53 30.15 9.89
C THR A 3 9.13 30.71 9.64
N SER A 4 8.47 31.30 10.65
CA SER A 4 7.25 32.10 10.43
C SER A 4 7.52 33.34 9.57
N ASN A 5 8.75 33.83 9.62
CA ASN A 5 9.21 35.00 8.89
C ASN A 5 9.31 34.76 7.36
N LEU A 6 9.64 33.54 6.91
CA LEU A 6 9.88 33.30 5.47
C LEU A 6 8.59 33.33 4.64
N LYS A 7 7.48 32.79 5.17
CA LYS A 7 6.16 32.88 4.53
C LYS A 7 5.69 34.33 4.44
N GLU A 8 5.84 35.09 5.53
CA GLU A 8 5.54 36.52 5.57
C GLU A 8 6.44 37.33 4.63
N THR A 9 7.70 36.90 4.47
CA THR A 9 8.69 37.54 3.58
C THR A 9 8.32 37.35 2.10
N LEU A 10 8.02 36.12 1.69
CA LEU A 10 7.65 35.83 0.30
C LEU A 10 6.27 36.42 -0.05
N GLY A 11 5.32 36.36 0.89
CA GLY A 11 3.97 36.91 0.72
C GLY A 11 3.13 36.12 -0.29
N ASP A 12 2.11 36.78 -0.84
CA ASP A 12 1.22 36.22 -1.85
C ASP A 12 1.73 36.52 -3.28
N LEU A 13 1.20 35.79 -4.27
CA LEU A 13 1.50 36.04 -5.69
C LEU A 13 1.15 37.48 -6.09
N ASN A 14 2.11 38.20 -6.67
CA ASN A 14 1.84 39.49 -7.29
C ASN A 14 1.05 39.30 -8.59
N LYS A 15 -0.29 39.41 -8.49
CA LYS A 15 -1.22 39.15 -9.59
C LYS A 15 -0.96 40.04 -10.81
N GLU A 16 -0.64 41.32 -10.62
CA GLU A 16 -0.40 42.24 -11.72
C GLU A 16 0.88 41.89 -12.48
N SER A 17 1.96 41.59 -11.76
CA SER A 17 3.24 41.15 -12.34
C SER A 17 3.07 39.83 -13.08
N PHE A 18 2.40 38.86 -12.45
CA PHE A 18 2.10 37.55 -13.03
C PHE A 18 1.28 37.66 -14.32
N ILE A 19 0.16 38.40 -14.31
CA ILE A 19 -0.71 38.58 -15.48
C ILE A 19 0.05 39.31 -16.59
N SER A 20 0.84 40.33 -16.26
CA SER A 20 1.65 41.07 -17.24
C SER A 20 2.68 40.18 -17.93
N LEU A 21 3.40 39.34 -17.17
CA LEU A 21 4.35 38.38 -17.71
C LEU A 21 3.63 37.31 -18.57
N LEU A 22 2.56 36.71 -18.03
CA LEU A 22 1.79 35.70 -18.74
C LEU A 22 1.21 36.24 -20.05
N THR A 23 0.73 37.49 -20.08
CA THR A 23 0.22 38.12 -21.30
C THR A 23 1.26 38.16 -22.41
N LYS A 24 2.52 38.50 -22.06
CA LYS A 24 3.63 38.53 -23.02
C LYS A 24 3.97 37.14 -23.53
N ILE A 25 4.06 36.16 -22.61
CA ILE A 25 4.43 34.79 -22.95
C ILE A 25 3.35 34.11 -23.81
N ILE A 26 2.07 34.27 -23.47
CA ILE A 26 0.95 33.76 -24.28
C ILE A 26 0.94 34.42 -25.66
N GLY A 27 1.34 35.70 -25.77
CA GLY A 27 1.51 36.38 -27.05
C GLY A 27 2.50 35.70 -28.01
N GLU A 28 3.44 34.90 -27.49
CA GLU A 28 4.40 34.13 -28.29
C GLU A 28 3.89 32.73 -28.67
N SER A 29 2.80 32.23 -28.06
CA SER A 29 2.33 30.84 -28.20
C SER A 29 2.12 30.38 -29.65
N LYS A 30 1.81 31.29 -30.58
CA LYS A 30 1.76 31.00 -32.02
C LYS A 30 3.06 30.40 -32.56
N PHE A 31 4.21 30.87 -32.08
CA PHE A 31 5.56 30.44 -32.46
C PHE A 31 6.09 29.28 -31.60
N LEU A 32 5.31 28.84 -30.61
CA LEU A 32 5.71 27.80 -29.65
C LEU A 32 5.01 26.47 -29.93
N GLN A 33 4.19 26.39 -30.97
CA GLN A 33 3.49 25.17 -31.34
C GLN A 33 4.49 24.08 -31.76
N ASN A 34 4.41 22.89 -31.14
CA ASN A 34 5.32 21.79 -31.39
C ASN A 34 4.64 20.66 -32.18
N ASN A 35 4.78 20.71 -33.51
CA ASN A 35 4.30 19.67 -34.41
C ASN A 35 5.18 19.64 -35.68
N PRO A 36 6.40 19.09 -35.58
CA PRO A 36 7.33 19.03 -36.70
C PRO A 36 6.82 18.12 -37.83
N PRO A 37 7.22 18.36 -39.08
CA PRO A 37 8.22 19.36 -39.50
C PRO A 37 7.67 20.78 -39.71
N GLU A 38 6.36 20.98 -39.76
CA GLU A 38 5.75 22.26 -40.14
C GLU A 38 5.83 23.30 -39.03
N LEU A 39 5.74 22.88 -37.77
CA LEU A 39 5.74 23.75 -36.60
C LEU A 39 6.88 23.34 -35.66
N ILE A 40 7.97 24.09 -35.73
CA ILE A 40 9.12 23.97 -34.82
C ILE A 40 9.05 25.14 -33.85
N PRO A 41 9.01 24.90 -32.53
CA PRO A 41 8.85 25.97 -31.56
C PRO A 41 10.10 26.87 -31.47
N GLU A 42 9.93 28.10 -31.01
CA GLU A 42 10.99 29.08 -30.78
C GLU A 42 11.02 29.52 -29.30
N GLU A 43 11.38 28.62 -28.38
CA GLU A 43 11.32 28.82 -26.93
C GLU A 43 12.18 30.00 -26.42
N ASP A 44 13.23 30.39 -27.14
CA ASP A 44 14.05 31.56 -26.81
C ASP A 44 13.23 32.86 -26.74
N ARG A 45 12.06 32.91 -27.41
CA ARG A 45 11.11 34.03 -27.31
C ARG A 45 10.52 34.15 -25.90
N VAL A 46 10.16 33.03 -25.29
CA VAL A 46 9.68 32.98 -23.91
C VAL A 46 10.81 33.29 -22.94
N ILE A 47 11.98 32.68 -23.15
CA ILE A 47 13.17 32.91 -22.32
C ILE A 47 13.50 34.39 -22.26
N LYS A 48 13.39 35.12 -23.38
CA LYS A 48 13.61 36.58 -23.39
C LYS A 48 12.72 37.31 -22.38
N HIS A 49 11.41 37.02 -22.34
CA HIS A 49 10.49 37.64 -21.39
C HIS A 49 10.79 37.25 -19.94
N VAL A 50 11.18 35.99 -19.70
CA VAL A 50 11.61 35.51 -18.38
C VAL A 50 12.90 36.22 -17.93
N LEU A 51 13.88 36.34 -18.83
CA LEU A 51 15.14 37.04 -18.58
C LEU A 51 14.94 38.52 -18.32
N ASP A 52 14.05 39.20 -19.02
CA ASP A 52 13.71 40.61 -18.75
C ASP A 52 13.21 40.81 -17.31
N CYS A 53 12.57 39.80 -16.71
CA CYS A 53 12.14 39.82 -15.31
C CYS A 53 13.26 39.47 -14.32
N LEU A 54 14.17 38.57 -14.67
CA LEU A 54 15.13 37.99 -13.72
C LEU A 54 16.55 38.57 -13.81
N LEU A 55 17.01 38.97 -15.00
CA LEU A 55 18.35 39.54 -15.21
C LEU A 55 18.65 40.76 -14.35
N PRO A 56 17.70 41.69 -14.06
CA PRO A 56 17.95 42.80 -13.15
C PRO A 56 18.43 42.36 -11.76
N TYR A 57 18.09 41.13 -11.34
CA TYR A 57 18.46 40.55 -10.06
C TYR A 57 19.51 39.44 -10.16
N SER A 58 20.19 39.34 -11.30
CA SER A 58 21.23 38.33 -11.52
C SER A 58 22.56 38.71 -10.88
N THR A 59 23.46 37.74 -10.72
CA THR A 59 24.81 37.98 -10.20
C THR A 59 25.63 38.92 -11.09
N THR A 60 25.32 39.02 -12.38
CA THR A 60 26.00 39.94 -13.30
C THR A 60 25.58 41.40 -13.08
N THR A 61 24.41 41.64 -12.48
CA THR A 61 23.89 42.96 -12.11
C THR A 61 23.97 43.24 -10.60
N GLY A 62 24.62 42.36 -9.83
CA GLY A 62 24.80 42.49 -8.37
C GLY A 62 23.64 41.95 -7.53
N GLY A 63 22.70 41.22 -8.13
CA GLY A 63 21.67 40.46 -7.42
C GLY A 63 22.09 39.01 -7.11
N PRO A 64 21.21 38.23 -6.46
CA PRO A 64 21.55 36.88 -5.99
C PRO A 64 21.36 35.76 -7.02
N LEU A 65 20.68 36.00 -8.15
CA LEU A 65 20.30 34.92 -9.07
C LEU A 65 21.45 34.53 -10.01
N ILE A 66 21.79 33.25 -10.06
CA ILE A 66 22.68 32.70 -11.08
C ILE A 66 21.80 32.24 -12.24
N VAL A 67 22.04 32.78 -13.43
CA VAL A 67 21.22 32.52 -14.62
C VAL A 67 22.08 31.88 -15.69
N ASN A 68 21.65 30.73 -16.21
CA ASN A 68 22.34 29.97 -17.24
C ASN A 68 21.36 29.60 -18.38
N HIS A 69 21.55 30.21 -19.54
CA HIS A 69 20.78 29.96 -20.75
C HIS A 69 21.54 28.96 -21.62
N VAL A 70 20.92 27.81 -21.92
CA VAL A 70 21.55 26.67 -22.58
C VAL A 70 20.78 26.35 -23.85
N THR A 71 21.45 26.48 -25.00
CA THR A 71 20.85 26.28 -26.32
C THR A 71 21.66 25.25 -27.11
N TYR A 72 21.01 24.15 -27.51
CA TYR A 72 21.62 23.11 -28.36
C TYR A 72 21.29 23.32 -29.84
N PHE A 73 20.11 23.89 -30.12
CA PHE A 73 19.65 24.27 -31.45
C PHE A 73 19.19 25.73 -31.44
N PRO A 74 19.53 26.54 -32.45
CA PRO A 74 19.13 27.96 -32.48
C PRO A 74 17.62 28.15 -32.26
N GLY A 75 17.25 29.04 -31.34
CA GLY A 75 15.86 29.31 -30.99
C GLY A 75 15.24 28.35 -29.97
N ARG A 76 15.88 27.21 -29.68
CA ARG A 76 15.38 26.13 -28.83
C ARG A 76 16.13 26.09 -27.48
N GLY A 77 16.05 27.16 -26.70
CA GLY A 77 16.79 27.28 -25.45
C GLY A 77 16.11 26.62 -24.26
N ASN A 78 16.92 26.29 -23.26
CA ASN A 78 16.53 25.95 -21.89
C ASN A 78 17.09 27.02 -20.94
N LEU A 79 16.44 27.25 -19.81
CA LEU A 79 16.89 28.24 -18.82
C LEU A 79 17.01 27.60 -17.44
N ILE A 80 18.18 27.73 -16.82
CA ILE A 80 18.43 27.32 -15.43
C ILE A 80 18.66 28.57 -14.60
N VAL A 81 17.85 28.75 -13.56
CA VAL A 81 17.94 29.87 -12.62
C VAL A 81 18.15 29.34 -11.21
N GLU A 82 19.12 29.88 -10.50
CA GLU A 82 19.48 29.43 -9.16
C GLU A 82 19.49 30.57 -8.16
N TYR A 83 18.90 30.31 -7.00
CA TYR A 83 19.04 31.14 -5.80
C TYR A 83 19.90 30.40 -4.78
N PRO A 84 21.14 30.86 -4.49
CA PRO A 84 22.07 30.15 -3.62
C PRO A 84 21.56 30.01 -2.17
N GLY A 85 21.61 28.79 -1.65
CA GLY A 85 21.37 28.49 -0.24
C GLY A 85 22.63 28.62 0.61
N THR A 86 22.47 28.58 1.93
CA THR A 86 23.59 28.67 2.88
C THR A 86 24.27 27.33 3.15
N GLN A 87 23.63 26.19 2.87
CA GLN A 87 24.17 24.85 3.11
C GLN A 87 24.56 24.17 1.79
N PRO A 88 25.85 23.85 1.57
CA PRO A 88 26.28 23.11 0.40
C PRO A 88 25.58 21.76 0.27
N GLY A 89 25.14 21.40 -0.94
CA GLY A 89 24.53 20.10 -1.24
C GLY A 89 23.04 19.97 -0.86
N LYS A 90 22.46 20.89 -0.09
CA LYS A 90 20.99 20.93 0.11
C LYS A 90 20.35 21.66 -1.05
N ILE A 91 19.55 20.96 -1.84
CA ILE A 91 18.89 21.50 -3.03
C ILE A 91 17.39 21.21 -2.98
N LEU A 92 16.58 22.14 -3.49
CA LEU A 92 15.19 21.93 -3.86
C LEU A 92 15.02 22.49 -5.27
N SER A 93 14.40 21.72 -6.16
CA SER A 93 14.30 22.10 -7.57
C SER A 93 12.87 22.07 -8.09
N PHE A 94 12.56 23.03 -8.96
CA PHE A 94 11.37 23.10 -9.79
C PHE A 94 11.83 22.88 -11.23
N VAL A 95 11.33 21.83 -11.86
CA VAL A 95 11.76 21.38 -13.19
C VAL A 95 10.50 21.07 -14.00
N GLY A 96 10.60 21.04 -15.33
CA GLY A 96 9.50 20.58 -16.17
C GLY A 96 8.57 21.67 -16.67
N MET A 97 8.79 22.94 -16.27
CA MET A 97 8.06 24.06 -16.88
C MET A 97 8.55 24.24 -18.32
N HIS A 98 7.90 23.55 -19.25
CA HIS A 98 8.19 23.59 -20.68
C HIS A 98 7.62 24.84 -21.35
N MET A 99 8.26 25.26 -22.44
CA MET A 99 7.96 26.52 -23.12
C MET A 99 7.35 26.34 -24.52
N ASP A 100 7.31 25.11 -25.03
CA ASP A 100 6.53 24.74 -26.19
C ASP A 100 5.07 24.43 -25.82
N VAL A 101 4.18 24.42 -26.81
CA VAL A 101 2.74 24.16 -26.62
C VAL A 101 2.20 23.23 -27.72
N VAL A 102 1.13 22.49 -27.44
CA VAL A 102 0.39 21.80 -28.50
C VAL A 102 -0.24 22.76 -29.51
N THR A 103 -0.52 22.24 -30.71
CA THR A 103 -1.12 23.02 -31.79
C THR A 103 -2.49 23.65 -31.42
N ALA A 104 -2.77 24.81 -31.99
CA ALA A 104 -4.04 25.51 -31.85
C ALA A 104 -4.43 26.14 -33.19
N ASN A 105 -5.64 25.85 -33.65
CA ASN A 105 -6.24 26.49 -34.81
C ASN A 105 -7.22 27.58 -34.34
N PRO A 106 -6.97 28.87 -34.59
CA PRO A 106 -7.85 29.95 -34.14
C PRO A 106 -9.32 29.82 -34.59
N ASN A 107 -9.57 29.16 -35.73
CA ASN A 107 -10.94 28.95 -36.23
C ASN A 107 -11.76 27.99 -35.36
N ASP A 108 -11.09 27.18 -34.53
CA ASP A 108 -11.70 26.19 -33.65
C ASP A 108 -11.96 26.73 -32.22
N TRP A 109 -11.61 27.99 -31.95
CA TRP A 109 -11.66 28.60 -30.62
C TRP A 109 -12.67 29.75 -30.56
N ASP A 110 -13.28 29.92 -29.39
CA ASP A 110 -14.24 31.01 -29.13
C ASP A 110 -13.56 32.36 -28.90
N PHE A 111 -12.25 32.36 -28.73
CA PHE A 111 -11.38 33.52 -28.54
C PHE A 111 -10.02 33.24 -29.18
N ASP A 112 -9.22 34.28 -29.40
CA ASP A 112 -7.89 34.09 -29.97
C ASP A 112 -6.99 33.28 -29.02
N PRO A 113 -6.53 32.07 -29.41
CA PRO A 113 -5.68 31.24 -28.56
C PRO A 113 -4.32 31.88 -28.26
N PHE A 114 -3.88 32.83 -29.11
CA PHE A 114 -2.54 33.42 -29.05
C PHE A 114 -2.50 34.79 -28.36
N SER A 115 -3.59 35.19 -27.71
CA SER A 115 -3.61 36.36 -26.83
C SER A 115 -4.29 36.03 -25.52
N LEU A 116 -3.73 36.53 -24.41
CA LEU A 116 -4.32 36.28 -23.10
C LEU A 116 -5.61 37.09 -22.96
N SER A 117 -6.73 36.40 -22.79
CA SER A 117 -8.00 37.02 -22.39
C SER A 117 -8.35 36.69 -20.95
N ILE A 118 -8.91 37.66 -20.24
CA ILE A 118 -9.22 37.55 -18.81
C ILE A 118 -10.73 37.66 -18.64
N ASP A 119 -11.33 36.64 -18.05
CA ASP A 119 -12.77 36.59 -17.74
C ASP A 119 -12.96 36.20 -16.26
N GLY A 120 -13.04 37.22 -15.40
CA GLY A 120 -13.08 37.04 -13.97
C GLY A 120 -11.81 36.34 -13.47
N ASP A 121 -11.96 35.12 -12.94
CA ASP A 121 -10.85 34.29 -12.46
C ASP A 121 -10.19 33.46 -13.58
N LYS A 122 -10.80 33.40 -14.78
CA LYS A 122 -10.30 32.59 -15.89
C LYS A 122 -9.28 33.37 -16.71
N LEU A 123 -8.08 32.80 -16.84
CA LEU A 123 -7.02 33.27 -17.71
C LEU A 123 -6.99 32.35 -18.93
N ARG A 124 -7.42 32.86 -20.08
CA ARG A 124 -7.73 32.09 -21.29
C ARG A 124 -6.65 32.32 -22.36
N GLY A 125 -6.16 31.23 -22.94
CA GLY A 125 -5.12 31.24 -23.96
C GLY A 125 -4.39 29.89 -24.03
N ARG A 126 -3.78 29.57 -25.17
CA ARG A 126 -3.00 28.33 -25.34
C ARG A 126 -1.76 28.37 -24.44
N GLY A 127 -1.61 27.35 -23.60
CA GLY A 127 -0.51 27.20 -22.65
C GLY A 127 -0.75 27.84 -21.29
N THR A 128 -1.95 28.37 -21.03
CA THR A 128 -2.29 28.90 -19.70
C THR A 128 -2.32 27.83 -18.62
N THR A 129 -2.75 26.61 -18.96
CA THR A 129 -2.69 25.41 -18.13
C THR A 129 -1.46 24.56 -18.46
N ASP A 130 -0.97 24.56 -19.70
CA ASP A 130 0.05 23.59 -20.14
C ASP A 130 1.16 24.20 -21.04
N CYS A 131 2.28 24.67 -20.49
CA CYS A 131 2.46 25.00 -19.07
C CYS A 131 3.07 26.42 -18.90
N LEU A 132 2.86 27.31 -19.88
CA LEU A 132 3.32 28.72 -19.85
C LEU A 132 2.81 29.48 -18.61
N GLY A 133 1.65 29.11 -18.07
CA GLY A 133 1.16 29.58 -16.78
C GLY A 133 2.13 29.28 -15.63
N HIS A 134 2.67 28.07 -15.59
CA HIS A 134 3.67 27.65 -14.60
C HIS A 134 5.04 28.28 -14.84
N VAL A 135 5.43 28.50 -16.10
CA VAL A 135 6.62 29.29 -16.46
C VAL A 135 6.56 30.68 -15.82
N ALA A 136 5.42 31.38 -15.97
CA ALA A 136 5.21 32.68 -15.35
C ALA A 136 5.20 32.59 -13.80
N LEU A 137 4.57 31.55 -13.24
CA LEU A 137 4.44 31.34 -11.80
C LEU A 137 5.80 31.18 -11.11
N VAL A 138 6.64 30.29 -11.64
CA VAL A 138 7.98 30.01 -11.07
C VAL A 138 8.92 31.18 -11.33
N THR A 139 8.76 31.91 -12.44
CA THR A 139 9.48 33.16 -12.67
C THR A 139 9.20 34.19 -11.58
N GLU A 140 7.92 34.39 -11.21
CA GLU A 140 7.54 35.29 -10.10
C GLU A 140 8.08 34.81 -8.74
N LEU A 141 8.15 33.50 -8.50
CA LEU A 141 8.80 32.96 -7.30
C LEU A 141 10.29 33.30 -7.23
N MET A 142 11.02 33.07 -8.32
CA MET A 142 12.47 33.36 -8.38
C MET A 142 12.74 34.86 -8.29
N LYS A 143 11.92 35.70 -8.94
CA LYS A 143 11.96 37.15 -8.80
C LYS A 143 11.75 37.58 -7.35
N ARG A 144 10.73 37.04 -6.68
CA ARG A 144 10.44 37.37 -5.29
C ARG A 144 11.56 36.98 -4.33
N LEU A 145 12.16 35.81 -4.53
CA LEU A 145 13.36 35.38 -3.78
C LEU A 145 14.49 36.40 -3.94
N ALA A 146 14.70 36.92 -5.16
CA ALA A 146 15.76 37.85 -5.44
C ALA A 146 15.51 39.27 -4.87
N GLU A 147 14.25 39.70 -4.82
CA GLU A 147 13.83 40.97 -4.22
C GLU A 147 13.94 40.95 -2.69
N THR A 148 13.45 39.87 -2.08
CA THR A 148 13.32 39.77 -0.61
C THR A 148 14.58 39.20 0.06
N LYS A 149 15.45 38.54 -0.72
CA LYS A 149 16.75 37.98 -0.31
C LYS A 149 16.70 37.19 1.00
N PRO A 150 15.75 36.25 1.17
CA PRO A 150 15.65 35.47 2.40
C PRO A 150 16.85 34.55 2.53
N LYS A 151 17.31 34.32 3.77
CA LYS A 151 18.34 33.31 4.04
C LYS A 151 17.71 31.92 4.02
N LEU A 152 17.98 31.15 2.97
CA LEU A 152 17.52 29.77 2.81
C LEU A 152 18.67 28.79 3.07
N GLU A 153 18.39 27.67 3.72
CA GLU A 153 19.39 26.61 3.84
C GLU A 153 19.64 25.91 2.51
N SER A 154 18.57 25.60 1.77
CA SER A 154 18.66 24.94 0.47
C SER A 154 18.86 25.93 -0.65
N THR A 155 19.69 25.57 -1.62
CA THR A 155 19.71 26.21 -2.93
C THR A 155 18.41 25.88 -3.66
N VAL A 156 17.76 26.90 -4.22
CA VAL A 156 16.55 26.75 -5.03
C VAL A 156 16.95 26.82 -6.50
N VAL A 157 16.56 25.82 -7.27
CA VAL A 157 16.86 25.76 -8.72
C VAL A 157 15.56 25.68 -9.50
N ALA A 158 15.37 26.56 -10.47
CA ALA A 158 14.27 26.51 -11.44
C ALA A 158 14.85 26.16 -12.82
N VAL A 159 14.30 25.13 -13.47
CA VAL A 159 14.71 24.67 -14.80
C VAL A 159 13.51 24.76 -15.75
N PHE A 160 13.58 25.71 -16.67
CA PHE A 160 12.62 25.88 -17.76
C PHE A 160 13.17 25.14 -18.99
N ILE A 161 12.34 24.26 -19.56
CA ILE A 161 12.80 23.30 -20.57
C ILE A 161 12.17 23.56 -21.93
N ALA A 162 12.87 23.16 -22.98
CA ALA A 162 12.31 23.06 -24.33
C ALA A 162 11.84 21.63 -24.62
N ASN A 163 10.98 21.49 -25.63
CA ASN A 163 10.69 20.21 -26.28
C ASN A 163 10.06 19.13 -25.38
N GLU A 164 8.98 19.45 -24.68
CA GLU A 164 8.21 18.48 -23.88
C GLU A 164 7.11 17.83 -24.73
N GLU A 165 6.32 18.67 -25.43
CA GLU A 165 5.06 18.31 -26.08
C GLU A 165 5.23 17.33 -27.25
N ASN A 166 6.45 17.24 -27.79
CA ASN A 166 6.77 16.32 -28.87
C ASN A 166 8.21 15.81 -28.76
N SER A 167 8.34 14.50 -28.55
CA SER A 167 9.64 13.83 -28.40
C SER A 167 10.32 13.45 -29.73
N ALA A 168 9.77 13.84 -30.89
CA ALA A 168 10.35 13.50 -32.20
C ALA A 168 11.74 14.13 -32.42
N ILE A 169 12.05 15.26 -31.76
CA ILE A 169 13.34 15.92 -31.82
C ILE A 169 14.09 15.71 -30.50
N THR A 170 14.95 14.69 -30.46
CA THR A 170 15.78 14.39 -29.28
C THR A 170 16.96 15.35 -29.14
N GLY A 171 17.48 15.52 -27.92
CA GLY A 171 18.71 16.26 -27.65
C GLY A 171 18.52 17.77 -27.53
N VAL A 172 17.31 18.23 -27.24
CA VAL A 172 16.96 19.65 -27.13
C VAL A 172 16.62 20.04 -25.69
N GLY A 173 15.82 19.21 -25.02
CA GLY A 173 15.15 19.56 -23.78
C GLY A 173 15.86 19.03 -22.54
N VAL A 174 15.06 18.57 -21.57
CA VAL A 174 15.56 18.01 -20.31
C VAL A 174 16.49 16.80 -20.53
N ASP A 175 16.22 16.00 -21.55
CA ASP A 175 17.05 14.85 -21.94
C ASP A 175 18.50 15.26 -22.24
N ALA A 176 18.69 16.37 -22.96
CA ALA A 176 20.00 16.93 -23.26
C ALA A 176 20.67 17.51 -22.01
N LEU A 177 19.92 18.21 -21.15
CA LEU A 177 20.45 18.77 -19.91
C LEU A 177 20.97 17.67 -18.97
N VAL A 178 20.22 16.56 -18.84
CA VAL A 178 20.62 15.39 -18.06
C VAL A 178 21.87 14.74 -18.66
N LYS A 179 21.86 14.48 -19.98
CA LYS A 179 23.00 13.85 -20.68
C LYS A 179 24.30 14.64 -20.56
N ASN A 180 24.23 15.96 -20.50
CA ASN A 180 25.39 16.84 -20.33
C ASN A 180 25.76 17.10 -18.85
N GLY A 181 25.08 16.44 -17.89
CA GLY A 181 25.37 16.53 -16.46
C GLY A 181 24.96 17.86 -15.81
N LEU A 182 24.19 18.72 -16.50
CA LEU A 182 23.82 20.05 -15.99
C LEU A 182 22.83 19.97 -14.81
N LEU A 183 22.11 18.85 -14.70
CA LEU A 183 21.12 18.62 -13.64
C LEU A 183 21.63 17.68 -12.53
N ASP A 184 22.86 17.16 -12.60
CA ASP A 184 23.36 16.13 -11.66
C ASP A 184 23.29 16.57 -10.19
N LYS A 185 23.51 17.85 -9.93
CA LYS A 185 23.40 18.39 -8.57
C LYS A 185 22.00 18.26 -7.97
N LEU A 186 20.94 18.24 -8.79
CA LEU A 186 19.56 18.17 -8.31
C LEU A 186 19.24 16.80 -7.69
N LYS A 187 20.03 15.75 -8.00
CA LYS A 187 19.91 14.41 -7.38
C LYS A 187 20.05 14.44 -5.85
N GLY A 188 20.66 15.48 -5.29
CA GLY A 188 20.86 15.67 -3.85
C GLY A 188 19.62 16.12 -3.07
N GLY A 189 18.49 16.40 -3.73
CA GLY A 189 17.28 16.85 -3.06
C GLY A 189 16.00 16.66 -3.88
N PRO A 190 14.85 17.15 -3.37
CA PRO A 190 13.57 17.02 -4.05
C PRO A 190 13.56 17.73 -5.40
N LEU A 191 12.98 17.05 -6.41
CA LEU A 191 12.67 17.60 -7.72
C LEU A 191 11.16 17.62 -7.90
N PHE A 192 10.59 18.82 -7.96
CA PHE A 192 9.19 19.03 -8.26
C PHE A 192 9.04 19.27 -9.75
N TRP A 193 8.49 18.28 -10.47
CA TRP A 193 8.09 18.40 -11.86
C TRP A 193 6.78 19.19 -11.93
N ILE A 194 6.83 20.39 -12.50
CA ILE A 194 5.74 21.37 -12.50
C ILE A 194 5.10 21.44 -13.88
N ASP A 195 4.03 20.67 -14.05
CA ASP A 195 3.42 20.42 -15.37
C ASP A 195 2.04 19.73 -15.30
N THR A 196 1.67 19.17 -14.16
CA THR A 196 0.40 18.42 -14.09
C THR A 196 -0.80 19.36 -13.99
N ALA A 197 -1.91 18.99 -14.61
CA ALA A 197 -3.06 19.87 -14.76
C ALA A 197 -3.89 20.14 -13.48
N ASP A 198 -3.63 19.50 -12.33
CA ASP A 198 -4.40 19.70 -11.09
C ASP A 198 -3.48 20.09 -9.94
N LYS A 199 -3.96 20.98 -9.06
CA LYS A 199 -3.28 21.48 -7.85
C LYS A 199 -3.00 20.43 -6.78
N GLN A 200 -3.62 19.26 -6.86
CA GLN A 200 -3.28 18.12 -6.02
C GLN A 200 -1.97 17.47 -6.50
N PRO A 201 -1.21 16.81 -5.60
CA PRO A 201 -0.02 16.07 -6.02
C PRO A 201 -0.43 14.90 -6.94
N CYS A 202 0.16 14.86 -8.13
CA CYS A 202 0.08 13.66 -8.96
C CYS A 202 1.21 12.72 -8.54
N ILE A 203 0.85 11.50 -8.13
CA ILE A 203 1.78 10.53 -7.54
C ILE A 203 2.08 9.35 -8.45
N GLY A 204 1.49 9.35 -9.64
CA GLY A 204 1.80 8.34 -10.64
C GLY A 204 1.11 8.57 -11.98
N THR A 205 1.75 8.04 -13.02
CA THR A 205 1.29 8.09 -14.41
C THR A 205 1.34 6.69 -15.00
N GLY A 206 0.34 6.30 -15.78
CA GLY A 206 0.29 5.00 -16.44
C GLY A 206 1.36 4.87 -17.51
N GLY A 207 1.82 3.64 -17.77
CA GLY A 207 2.54 3.34 -19.00
C GLY A 207 1.58 2.95 -20.13
N MET A 208 2.11 2.86 -21.34
CA MET A 208 1.37 2.51 -22.55
C MET A 208 2.18 1.59 -23.45
N ILE A 209 1.57 0.51 -23.96
CA ILE A 209 2.16 -0.35 -25.01
C ILE A 209 1.19 -0.35 -26.20
N PRO A 210 1.47 0.40 -27.26
CA PRO A 210 0.71 0.28 -28.50
C PRO A 210 1.01 -1.07 -29.16
N TRP A 211 -0.02 -1.77 -29.60
CA TRP A 211 0.10 -3.08 -30.23
C TRP A 211 -0.72 -3.17 -31.52
N LYS A 212 -0.25 -3.98 -32.46
CA LYS A 212 -0.92 -4.30 -33.73
C LYS A 212 -0.92 -5.81 -33.93
N LEU A 213 -2.11 -6.38 -34.04
CA LEU A 213 -2.34 -7.79 -34.34
C LEU A 213 -2.78 -7.91 -35.80
N GLN A 214 -1.85 -8.33 -36.66
CA GLN A 214 -2.13 -8.66 -38.04
C GLN A 214 -2.59 -10.11 -38.13
N VAL A 215 -3.71 -10.34 -38.81
CA VAL A 215 -4.32 -11.66 -38.95
C VAL A 215 -4.43 -12.00 -40.42
N THR A 216 -3.85 -13.13 -40.79
CA THR A 216 -3.87 -13.67 -42.15
C THR A 216 -4.74 -14.91 -42.18
N GLY A 217 -5.62 -14.97 -43.17
CA GLY A 217 -6.48 -16.09 -43.50
C GLY A 217 -6.40 -16.38 -44.99
N LYS A 218 -7.55 -16.61 -45.61
CA LYS A 218 -7.65 -16.90 -47.04
C LYS A 218 -8.92 -16.30 -47.60
N LEU A 219 -8.73 -15.36 -48.52
CA LEU A 219 -9.82 -14.69 -49.23
C LEU A 219 -10.55 -15.67 -50.14
N PHE A 220 -11.89 -15.65 -50.11
CA PHE A 220 -12.70 -16.41 -51.06
C PHE A 220 -14.13 -15.87 -51.18
N HIS A 221 -14.90 -16.38 -52.15
CA HIS A 221 -16.30 -16.01 -52.31
C HIS A 221 -17.15 -16.52 -51.12
N SER A 222 -17.98 -15.64 -50.55
CA SER A 222 -18.85 -15.89 -49.39
C SER A 222 -19.83 -17.06 -49.57
N GLY A 223 -20.26 -17.34 -50.80
CA GLY A 223 -21.08 -18.52 -51.15
C GLY A 223 -20.35 -19.87 -51.05
N LEU A 224 -19.03 -19.88 -50.86
CA LEU A 224 -18.20 -21.08 -50.72
C LEU A 224 -17.32 -20.97 -49.45
N PRO A 225 -17.93 -20.81 -48.26
CA PRO A 225 -17.19 -20.48 -47.04
C PRO A 225 -16.22 -21.58 -46.59
N HIS A 226 -16.49 -22.84 -46.95
CA HIS A 226 -15.63 -23.99 -46.66
C HIS A 226 -14.24 -23.94 -47.33
N LYS A 227 -14.02 -23.02 -48.28
CA LYS A 227 -12.74 -22.78 -48.98
C LYS A 227 -11.98 -21.55 -48.49
N ALA A 228 -12.55 -20.82 -47.52
CA ALA A 228 -11.99 -19.59 -46.98
C ALA A 228 -11.47 -19.79 -45.56
N ILE A 229 -10.64 -18.86 -45.11
CA ILE A 229 -10.33 -18.64 -43.69
C ILE A 229 -10.66 -17.17 -43.42
N ASN A 230 -11.73 -16.93 -42.68
CA ASN A 230 -12.21 -15.58 -42.40
C ASN A 230 -11.28 -14.90 -41.37
N ALA A 231 -10.46 -13.96 -41.83
CA ALA A 231 -9.52 -13.24 -40.95
C ALA A 231 -10.24 -12.43 -39.86
N LEU A 232 -11.46 -11.94 -40.12
CA LEU A 232 -12.24 -11.21 -39.11
C LEU A 232 -12.73 -12.13 -37.98
N GLU A 233 -13.20 -13.34 -38.31
CA GLU A 233 -13.61 -14.30 -37.29
C GLU A 233 -12.41 -14.79 -36.47
N LEU A 234 -11.29 -15.10 -37.14
CA LEU A 234 -10.06 -15.52 -36.47
C LEU A 234 -9.54 -14.44 -35.53
N SER A 235 -9.53 -13.18 -35.96
CA SER A 235 -9.05 -12.06 -35.14
C SER A 235 -9.93 -11.84 -33.90
N MET A 236 -11.25 -11.99 -34.00
CA MET A 236 -12.15 -11.89 -32.86
C MET A 236 -11.88 -12.96 -31.80
N GLU A 237 -11.77 -14.23 -32.21
CA GLU A 237 -11.54 -15.33 -31.26
C GLU A 237 -10.13 -15.30 -30.68
N ALA A 238 -9.12 -14.94 -31.49
CA ALA A 238 -7.77 -14.74 -31.00
C ALA A 238 -7.69 -13.59 -29.98
N LEU A 239 -8.28 -12.43 -30.28
CA LEU A 239 -8.27 -11.28 -29.39
C LEU A 239 -8.98 -11.57 -28.05
N LYS A 240 -10.11 -12.27 -28.10
CA LYS A 240 -10.81 -12.74 -26.89
C LYS A 240 -9.89 -13.58 -26.00
N GLU A 241 -9.21 -14.58 -26.58
CA GLU A 241 -8.29 -15.43 -25.83
C GLU A 241 -7.09 -14.66 -25.26
N ILE A 242 -6.50 -13.76 -26.05
CA ILE A 242 -5.40 -12.88 -25.61
C ILE A 242 -5.84 -12.02 -24.43
N GLN A 243 -7.00 -11.35 -24.51
CA GLN A 243 -7.51 -10.51 -23.43
C GLN A 243 -7.83 -11.30 -22.16
N LEU A 244 -8.42 -12.50 -22.29
CA LEU A 244 -8.71 -13.35 -21.14
C LEU A 244 -7.43 -13.79 -20.41
N ARG A 245 -6.37 -14.12 -21.16
CA ARG A 245 -5.05 -14.44 -20.59
C ARG A 245 -4.40 -13.23 -19.96
N PHE A 246 -4.44 -12.09 -20.63
CA PHE A 246 -3.92 -10.82 -20.10
C PHE A 246 -4.56 -10.49 -18.75
N TYR A 247 -5.88 -10.50 -18.62
CA TYR A 247 -6.55 -10.15 -17.35
C TYR A 247 -6.35 -11.20 -16.25
N LYS A 248 -5.99 -12.43 -16.60
CA LYS A 248 -5.63 -13.47 -15.64
C LYS A 248 -4.21 -13.28 -15.10
N ASP A 249 -3.27 -12.97 -15.97
CA ASP A 249 -1.85 -12.82 -15.63
C ASP A 249 -1.52 -11.43 -15.06
N PHE A 250 -2.32 -10.41 -15.41
CA PHE A 250 -2.22 -9.03 -14.93
C PHE A 250 -3.53 -8.56 -14.27
N PRO A 251 -3.94 -9.16 -13.13
CA PRO A 251 -5.13 -8.75 -12.40
C PRO A 251 -4.93 -7.41 -11.66
N PRO A 252 -6.01 -6.76 -11.19
CA PRO A 252 -5.91 -5.58 -10.33
C PRO A 252 -5.03 -5.84 -9.10
N HIS A 253 -4.14 -4.90 -8.78
CA HIS A 253 -3.18 -5.06 -7.69
C HIS A 253 -3.43 -4.03 -6.57
N PRO A 254 -3.39 -4.41 -5.27
CA PRO A 254 -3.78 -3.53 -4.15
C PRO A 254 -3.09 -2.16 -4.15
N ASP A 255 -1.81 -2.12 -4.50
CA ASP A 255 -1.03 -0.88 -4.59
C ASP A 255 -1.58 0.11 -5.65
N GLU A 256 -2.46 -0.29 -6.58
CA GLU A 256 -3.15 0.68 -7.48
C GLU A 256 -4.01 1.64 -6.67
N GLN A 257 -4.64 1.14 -5.59
CA GLN A 257 -5.47 1.94 -4.70
C GLN A 257 -4.61 2.91 -3.88
N VAL A 258 -3.43 2.46 -3.44
CA VAL A 258 -2.47 3.29 -2.68
C VAL A 258 -2.03 4.50 -3.52
N TYR A 259 -1.82 4.29 -4.82
CA TYR A 259 -1.43 5.36 -5.75
C TYR A 259 -2.64 6.12 -6.33
N GLY A 260 -3.87 5.73 -6.03
CA GLY A 260 -5.06 6.43 -6.50
C GLY A 260 -5.33 6.28 -8.00
N PHE A 261 -4.88 5.19 -8.64
CA PHE A 261 -5.28 4.87 -10.02
C PHE A 261 -6.78 4.58 -10.09
N ALA A 262 -7.47 5.23 -11.03
CA ALA A 262 -8.92 5.04 -11.22
C ALA A 262 -9.28 3.66 -11.79
N THR A 263 -8.36 3.04 -12.54
CA THR A 263 -8.55 1.74 -13.20
C THR A 263 -7.30 0.87 -13.11
N PRO A 264 -7.45 -0.46 -13.06
CA PRO A 264 -6.32 -1.38 -13.18
C PRO A 264 -5.74 -1.37 -14.61
N SER A 265 -4.66 -2.14 -14.83
CA SER A 265 -4.14 -2.38 -16.18
C SER A 265 -5.20 -2.94 -17.12
N THR A 266 -5.28 -2.39 -18.33
CA THR A 266 -6.23 -2.83 -19.37
C THR A 266 -5.55 -3.03 -20.71
N MET A 267 -6.06 -3.98 -21.49
CA MET A 267 -5.70 -4.18 -22.90
C MET A 267 -6.94 -3.95 -23.75
N LYS A 268 -6.93 -2.90 -24.58
CA LYS A 268 -8.11 -2.48 -25.36
C LYS A 268 -7.78 -2.40 -26.85
N PRO A 269 -8.59 -3.04 -27.72
CA PRO A 269 -8.57 -2.70 -29.14
C PRO A 269 -9.15 -1.30 -29.31
N THR A 270 -8.48 -0.45 -30.09
CA THR A 270 -8.92 0.93 -30.36
C THR A 270 -9.14 1.18 -31.84
N GLN A 271 -8.54 0.37 -32.71
CA GLN A 271 -8.65 0.53 -34.17
C GLN A 271 -8.80 -0.82 -34.85
N TRP A 272 -9.53 -0.82 -35.96
CA TRP A 272 -9.67 -1.98 -36.84
C TRP A 272 -9.49 -1.53 -38.28
N ASN A 273 -8.60 -2.20 -39.01
CA ASN A 273 -8.33 -1.95 -40.41
C ASN A 273 -8.53 -3.21 -41.26
N TYR A 274 -9.10 -3.01 -42.45
CA TYR A 274 -9.35 -4.05 -43.45
C TYR A 274 -9.00 -3.49 -44.84
N PRO A 275 -8.17 -4.17 -45.65
CA PRO A 275 -7.69 -3.64 -46.94
C PRO A 275 -8.76 -3.53 -48.04
N GLY A 276 -10.02 -3.86 -47.77
CA GLY A 276 -11.13 -3.69 -48.70
C GLY A 276 -11.50 -4.97 -49.47
N GLY A 277 -12.69 -4.98 -50.08
CA GLY A 277 -13.25 -6.10 -50.84
C GLY A 277 -14.76 -5.98 -51.01
N GLY A 278 -15.35 -6.81 -51.86
CA GLY A 278 -16.81 -6.84 -52.08
C GLY A 278 -17.56 -7.48 -50.92
N ILE A 279 -18.84 -7.13 -50.70
CA ILE A 279 -19.69 -7.73 -49.65
C ILE A 279 -19.82 -9.25 -49.78
N ASN A 280 -19.60 -9.78 -50.99
CA ASN A 280 -19.62 -11.20 -51.30
C ASN A 280 -18.25 -11.89 -51.13
N GLN A 281 -17.24 -11.23 -50.57
CA GLN A 281 -15.91 -11.79 -50.32
C GLN A 281 -15.65 -11.96 -48.82
N ILE A 282 -15.20 -13.14 -48.43
CA ILE A 282 -14.63 -13.40 -47.10
C ILE A 282 -13.22 -12.81 -47.08
N PRO A 283 -12.88 -11.97 -46.09
CA PRO A 283 -11.61 -11.28 -46.03
C PRO A 283 -10.46 -12.24 -45.73
N GLY A 284 -9.38 -12.10 -46.50
CA GLY A 284 -8.16 -12.89 -46.33
C GLY A 284 -7.17 -12.30 -45.33
N GLU A 285 -7.34 -11.04 -44.91
CA GLU A 285 -6.49 -10.41 -43.92
C GLU A 285 -7.23 -9.27 -43.21
N CYS A 286 -6.80 -8.96 -41.99
CA CYS A 286 -7.20 -7.75 -41.26
C CYS A 286 -6.17 -7.40 -40.18
N THR A 287 -6.19 -6.16 -39.72
CA THR A 287 -5.35 -5.71 -38.59
C THR A 287 -6.24 -5.11 -37.52
N ILE A 288 -6.04 -5.56 -36.27
CA ILE A 288 -6.61 -4.91 -35.09
C ILE A 288 -5.46 -4.25 -34.35
N SER A 289 -5.63 -2.99 -33.95
CA SER A 289 -4.65 -2.26 -33.16
C SER A 289 -5.28 -1.77 -31.87
N GLY A 290 -4.44 -1.55 -30.88
CA GLY A 290 -4.88 -1.10 -29.58
C GLY A 290 -3.72 -0.67 -28.72
N ASP A 291 -4.02 -0.47 -27.44
CA ASP A 291 -3.04 -0.20 -26.43
C ASP A 291 -3.23 -1.13 -25.23
N VAL A 292 -2.14 -1.32 -24.49
CA VAL A 292 -2.17 -1.74 -23.09
C VAL A 292 -1.84 -0.52 -22.26
N SER A 293 -2.73 -0.13 -21.35
CA SER A 293 -2.57 1.04 -20.49
C SER A 293 -2.69 0.65 -19.02
N GLY A 294 -1.88 1.28 -18.17
CA GLY A 294 -1.97 1.15 -16.71
C GLY A 294 -0.64 0.87 -16.02
N ARG A 295 -0.60 -0.14 -15.13
CA ARG A 295 0.55 -0.46 -14.28
C ARG A 295 1.68 -1.14 -15.06
N LEU A 296 2.32 -0.41 -15.95
CA LEU A 296 3.47 -0.86 -16.72
C LEU A 296 4.74 -0.24 -16.12
N SER A 297 5.69 -1.07 -15.65
CA SER A 297 7.00 -0.68 -15.10
C SER A 297 7.00 0.08 -13.76
N PHE A 298 6.02 -0.08 -12.88
CA PHE A 298 6.06 0.59 -11.59
C PHE A 298 7.12 -0.04 -10.65
N ARG A 299 8.13 0.75 -10.27
CA ARG A 299 9.02 0.43 -9.14
C ARG A 299 8.46 1.09 -7.90
N PHE A 300 7.63 0.38 -7.13
CA PHE A 300 7.19 0.87 -5.83
C PHE A 300 8.39 0.90 -4.87
N ARG A 301 8.96 2.09 -4.65
CA ARG A 301 9.87 2.32 -3.52
C ARG A 301 9.03 2.51 -2.25
N THR A 302 8.38 1.45 -1.80
CA THR A 302 7.95 1.40 -0.39
C THR A 302 9.06 0.68 0.37
N ASN A 303 9.38 1.12 1.60
CA ASN A 303 10.41 0.53 2.47
C ASN A 303 10.09 -0.91 2.94
N LEU A 304 9.26 -1.64 2.20
CA LEU A 304 9.04 -3.06 2.37
C LEU A 304 10.07 -3.81 1.51
N LEU A 305 10.89 -4.64 2.15
CA LEU A 305 11.75 -5.67 1.54
C LEU A 305 10.90 -6.76 0.87
N VAL A 306 9.97 -6.37 0.01
CA VAL A 306 9.21 -7.21 -0.90
C VAL A 306 9.94 -7.12 -2.24
N PRO A 307 10.27 -8.23 -2.91
CA PRO A 307 10.69 -8.15 -4.29
C PRO A 307 9.53 -7.54 -5.06
N ILE A 308 9.71 -6.29 -5.48
CA ILE A 308 8.79 -5.55 -6.31
C ILE A 308 8.46 -6.45 -7.50
N PHE A 309 7.17 -6.80 -7.69
CA PHE A 309 6.67 -7.22 -9.00
C PHE A 309 6.83 -6.02 -9.93
N SER A 310 8.05 -5.75 -10.35
CA SER A 310 8.37 -4.75 -11.35
C SER A 310 8.06 -5.41 -12.68
N LEU A 311 6.78 -5.44 -13.03
CA LEU A 311 6.33 -5.81 -14.37
C LEU A 311 6.95 -4.82 -15.34
N SER A 312 8.05 -5.16 -15.97
CA SER A 312 8.60 -4.29 -16.99
C SER A 312 7.68 -4.31 -18.22
N VAL A 313 7.66 -3.21 -18.96
CA VAL A 313 7.03 -3.14 -20.29
C VAL A 313 7.42 -4.36 -21.16
N LYS A 314 8.69 -4.77 -21.09
CA LYS A 314 9.21 -5.94 -21.82
C LYS A 314 8.56 -7.26 -21.37
N ASP A 315 8.32 -7.43 -20.07
CA ASP A 315 7.68 -8.66 -19.56
C ASP A 315 6.25 -8.80 -20.09
N VAL A 316 5.51 -7.68 -20.17
CA VAL A 316 4.17 -7.66 -20.72
C VAL A 316 4.18 -7.95 -22.22
N MET A 317 5.08 -7.31 -22.99
CA MET A 317 5.24 -7.58 -24.42
C MET A 317 5.59 -9.05 -24.68
N ASN A 318 6.52 -9.62 -23.91
CA ASN A 318 6.90 -11.02 -24.02
C ASN A 318 5.71 -11.95 -23.73
N LYS A 319 4.92 -11.65 -22.69
CA LYS A 319 3.71 -12.44 -22.38
C LYS A 319 2.66 -12.38 -23.48
N LEU A 320 2.42 -11.19 -24.03
CA LEU A 320 1.50 -11.04 -25.16
C LEU A 320 1.98 -11.83 -26.39
N GLN A 321 3.29 -11.83 -26.65
CA GLN A 321 3.89 -12.64 -27.71
C GLN A 321 3.70 -14.13 -27.45
N GLU A 322 3.96 -14.61 -26.23
CA GLU A 322 3.72 -16.01 -25.83
C GLU A 322 2.26 -16.43 -26.05
N TYR A 323 1.28 -15.54 -25.82
CA TYR A 323 -0.13 -15.85 -26.08
C TYR A 323 -0.39 -16.03 -27.57
N VAL A 324 0.16 -15.15 -28.41
CA VAL A 324 0.00 -15.21 -29.87
C VAL A 324 0.68 -16.45 -30.45
N ASP A 325 1.88 -16.77 -29.98
CA ASP A 325 2.62 -17.97 -30.38
C ASP A 325 1.83 -19.24 -30.01
N TYR A 326 1.28 -19.29 -28.79
CA TYR A 326 0.42 -20.39 -28.36
C TYR A 326 -0.82 -20.54 -29.26
N ILE A 327 -1.50 -19.43 -29.58
CA ILE A 327 -2.70 -19.48 -30.44
C ILE A 327 -2.32 -19.94 -31.85
N ASN A 328 -1.22 -19.43 -32.40
CA ASN A 328 -0.70 -19.86 -33.69
C ASN A 328 -0.45 -21.37 -33.71
N GLU A 329 0.15 -21.95 -32.67
CA GLU A 329 0.36 -23.40 -32.57
C GLU A 329 -0.95 -24.20 -32.44
N ASN A 330 -1.97 -23.60 -31.83
CA ASN A 330 -3.20 -24.28 -31.38
C ASN A 330 -4.49 -23.75 -32.04
N LEU A 331 -4.45 -23.29 -33.29
CA LEU A 331 -5.61 -22.72 -34.01
C LEU A 331 -6.84 -23.63 -34.02
N ASN A 332 -6.65 -24.95 -33.96
CA ASN A 332 -7.73 -25.94 -33.91
C ASN A 332 -8.51 -25.95 -32.58
N LYS A 333 -8.01 -25.26 -31.54
CA LYS A 333 -8.68 -25.13 -30.24
C LYS A 333 -9.54 -23.87 -30.15
N LEU A 334 -9.44 -22.95 -31.11
CA LEU A 334 -10.29 -21.76 -31.13
C LEU A 334 -11.72 -22.16 -31.51
N ASP A 335 -12.69 -21.51 -30.86
CA ASP A 335 -14.11 -21.64 -31.20
C ASP A 335 -14.33 -21.21 -32.66
N THR A 336 -15.22 -21.87 -33.38
CA THR A 336 -15.59 -21.49 -34.77
C THR A 336 -17.05 -21.06 -34.84
N ARG A 337 -17.40 -20.23 -35.83
CA ARG A 337 -18.74 -19.61 -35.95
C ARG A 337 -19.70 -20.35 -36.88
N GLY A 338 -19.64 -21.68 -36.87
CA GLY A 338 -20.58 -22.51 -37.63
C GLY A 338 -19.98 -23.81 -38.14
N PRO A 339 -20.79 -24.64 -38.82
CA PRO A 339 -20.41 -26.01 -39.19
C PRO A 339 -19.30 -26.09 -40.24
N VAL A 340 -19.03 -25.00 -40.97
CA VAL A 340 -18.02 -24.96 -42.05
C VAL A 340 -16.94 -23.89 -41.81
N SER A 341 -17.03 -23.11 -40.74
CA SER A 341 -16.00 -22.15 -40.34
C SER A 341 -14.82 -22.90 -39.74
N LYS A 342 -13.61 -22.57 -40.21
CA LYS A 342 -12.36 -23.21 -39.79
C LYS A 342 -11.20 -22.26 -40.03
N TYR A 343 -10.16 -22.43 -39.20
CA TYR A 343 -8.92 -21.65 -39.30
C TYR A 343 -7.75 -22.46 -39.89
N ILE A 344 -8.03 -23.70 -40.30
CA ILE A 344 -7.09 -24.59 -40.97
C ILE A 344 -7.83 -25.26 -42.14
N LEU A 345 -7.28 -25.15 -43.33
CA LEU A 345 -7.71 -25.82 -44.55
C LEU A 345 -6.75 -26.99 -44.82
N HIS A 346 -7.07 -28.16 -44.26
CA HIS A 346 -6.24 -29.37 -44.40
C HIS A 346 -6.03 -29.77 -45.86
N ASP A 347 -7.06 -29.65 -46.70
CA ASP A 347 -7.02 -30.04 -48.11
C ASP A 347 -6.03 -29.20 -48.94
N GLU A 348 -5.70 -27.99 -48.48
CA GLU A 348 -4.81 -27.05 -49.18
C GLU A 348 -3.50 -26.82 -48.41
N ASN A 349 -3.30 -27.53 -47.30
CA ASN A 349 -2.20 -27.32 -46.36
C ASN A 349 -2.01 -25.84 -45.95
N LEU A 350 -3.12 -25.11 -45.81
CA LEU A 350 -3.14 -23.68 -45.50
C LEU A 350 -3.76 -23.45 -44.13
N ARG A 351 -3.13 -22.61 -43.32
CA ARG A 351 -3.60 -22.23 -41.98
C ARG A 351 -3.63 -20.72 -41.85
N GLY A 352 -4.55 -20.22 -41.03
CA GLY A 352 -4.48 -18.83 -40.60
C GLY A 352 -3.22 -18.57 -39.78
N SER A 353 -2.84 -17.30 -39.63
CA SER A 353 -1.70 -16.90 -38.82
C SER A 353 -1.92 -15.53 -38.18
N LEU A 354 -1.31 -15.34 -37.02
CA LEU A 354 -1.34 -14.11 -36.25
C LEU A 354 0.09 -13.57 -36.13
N THR A 355 0.26 -12.27 -36.34
CA THR A 355 1.53 -11.58 -36.10
C THR A 355 1.27 -10.39 -35.20
N LEU A 356 1.92 -10.36 -34.03
CA LEU A 356 1.86 -9.25 -33.10
C LEU A 356 3.10 -8.37 -33.28
N THR A 357 2.88 -7.07 -33.40
CA THR A 357 3.94 -6.07 -33.35
C THR A 357 3.58 -4.98 -32.35
N PHE A 358 4.60 -4.27 -31.88
CA PHE A 358 4.46 -3.17 -30.93
C PHE A 358 5.10 -1.93 -31.53
N ASP A 359 4.47 -0.78 -31.30
CA ASP A 359 5.13 0.52 -31.53
C ASP A 359 5.90 0.92 -30.25
N GLU A 360 6.39 2.16 -30.19
CA GLU A 360 7.16 2.65 -29.04
C GLU A 360 6.33 2.59 -27.74
N ALA A 361 6.87 1.90 -26.74
CA ALA A 361 6.20 1.64 -25.48
C ALA A 361 6.75 2.54 -24.36
N LEU A 362 5.84 3.08 -23.56
CA LEU A 362 6.12 4.02 -22.48
C LEU A 362 5.95 3.34 -21.12
N SER A 363 6.90 3.58 -20.23
CA SER A 363 6.83 3.11 -18.84
C SER A 363 6.08 4.12 -17.97
N GLY A 364 5.32 3.61 -17.01
CA GLY A 364 4.64 4.44 -16.01
C GLY A 364 5.61 4.98 -14.94
N VAL A 365 5.15 6.02 -14.25
CA VAL A 365 5.86 6.71 -13.17
C VAL A 365 5.12 6.47 -11.86
N ALA A 366 5.86 6.26 -10.78
CA ALA A 366 5.33 6.35 -9.42
C ALA A 366 6.28 7.14 -8.53
N CYS A 367 5.74 8.13 -7.83
CA CYS A 367 6.48 8.85 -6.80
C CYS A 367 6.78 7.92 -5.60
N ASP A 368 7.92 8.16 -4.94
CA ASP A 368 8.23 7.50 -3.67
C ASP A 368 7.43 8.19 -2.55
N LEU A 369 6.41 7.51 -2.03
CA LEU A 369 5.52 8.04 -0.99
C LEU A 369 6.20 8.19 0.38
N ASN A 370 7.45 7.72 0.53
CA ASN A 370 8.26 7.94 1.73
C ASN A 370 9.27 9.07 1.54
N SER A 371 9.37 9.64 0.33
CA SER A 371 10.38 10.65 0.04
C SER A 371 10.10 11.94 0.81
N ARG A 372 11.18 12.65 1.12
CA ARG A 372 11.08 13.97 1.74
C ARG A 372 10.30 14.92 0.83
N GLY A 373 10.58 14.88 -0.47
CA GLY A 373 9.88 15.71 -1.45
C GLY A 373 8.38 15.50 -1.41
N PHE A 374 7.93 14.24 -1.37
CA PHE A 374 6.51 13.90 -1.32
C PHE A 374 5.83 14.51 -0.08
N HIS A 375 6.41 14.30 1.11
CA HIS A 375 5.85 14.84 2.35
C HIS A 375 5.85 16.38 2.39
N VAL A 376 6.90 17.03 1.87
CA VAL A 376 6.96 18.49 1.74
C VAL A 376 5.80 18.97 0.86
N LEU A 377 5.63 18.36 -0.31
CA LEU A 377 4.61 18.75 -1.28
C LEU A 377 3.20 18.55 -0.70
N CYS A 378 2.90 17.38 -0.13
CA CYS A 378 1.58 17.11 0.47
C CYS A 378 1.22 18.10 1.56
N LYS A 379 2.16 18.41 2.46
CA LYS A 379 1.91 19.35 3.55
C LYS A 379 1.76 20.79 3.04
N ALA A 380 2.56 21.19 2.06
CA ALA A 380 2.41 22.49 1.41
C ALA A 380 1.04 22.63 0.74
N THR A 381 0.57 21.58 0.05
CA THR A 381 -0.77 21.50 -0.53
C THR A 381 -1.85 21.58 0.54
N GLU A 382 -1.75 20.81 1.62
CA GLU A 382 -2.74 20.83 2.71
C GLU A 382 -2.85 22.21 3.35
N GLU A 383 -1.72 22.89 3.60
CA GLU A 383 -1.72 24.23 4.18
C GLU A 383 -2.26 25.32 3.22
N ALA A 384 -2.03 25.19 1.91
CA ALA A 384 -2.46 26.17 0.92
C ALA A 384 -3.90 25.97 0.43
N VAL A 385 -4.33 24.71 0.29
CA VAL A 385 -5.62 24.31 -0.29
C VAL A 385 -6.63 23.89 0.80
N GLY A 386 -6.16 23.57 2.00
CA GLY A 386 -6.96 23.12 3.15
C GLY A 386 -7.20 21.60 3.19
N HIS A 387 -6.79 20.86 2.16
CA HIS A 387 -6.85 19.40 2.10
C HIS A 387 -5.81 18.88 1.09
N VAL A 388 -5.44 17.61 1.24
CA VAL A 388 -4.58 16.90 0.28
C VAL A 388 -5.24 15.59 -0.15
N LYS A 389 -5.37 15.41 -1.45
CA LYS A 389 -5.91 14.20 -2.08
C LYS A 389 -5.07 13.86 -3.31
N PRO A 390 -3.94 13.18 -3.12
CA PRO A 390 -3.09 12.78 -4.23
C PRO A 390 -3.86 11.90 -5.23
N TYR A 391 -3.48 11.97 -6.49
CA TYR A 391 -4.11 11.20 -7.57
C TYR A 391 -3.07 10.64 -8.54
N SER A 392 -3.50 9.72 -9.39
CA SER A 392 -2.72 9.26 -10.53
C SER A 392 -3.53 9.34 -11.81
N ILE A 393 -2.84 9.59 -12.93
CA ILE A 393 -3.43 9.59 -14.27
C ILE A 393 -2.99 8.34 -15.02
N THR A 394 -3.78 7.91 -16.00
CA THR A 394 -3.43 6.78 -16.87
C THR A 394 -2.66 7.19 -18.13
N GLY A 395 -2.48 8.50 -18.37
CA GLY A 395 -1.55 9.01 -19.38
C GLY A 395 -0.09 8.75 -18.99
N SER A 396 0.83 8.90 -19.94
CA SER A 396 2.26 8.63 -19.76
C SER A 396 3.09 9.92 -19.83
N LEU A 397 4.06 10.06 -18.92
CA LEU A 397 5.02 11.17 -18.89
C LEU A 397 6.44 10.60 -18.99
N PRO A 398 6.99 10.40 -20.21
CA PRO A 398 8.25 9.67 -20.40
C PRO A 398 9.47 10.37 -19.79
N LEU A 399 9.54 11.70 -19.88
CA LEU A 399 10.67 12.48 -19.36
C LEU A 399 10.83 12.33 -17.84
N ILE A 400 9.72 12.28 -17.11
CA ILE A 400 9.72 12.06 -15.67
C ILE A 400 10.27 10.68 -15.33
N ARG A 401 9.94 9.68 -16.16
CA ARG A 401 10.46 8.32 -15.97
C ARG A 401 11.97 8.27 -16.15
N GLU A 402 12.49 8.92 -17.18
CA GLU A 402 13.93 9.00 -17.44
C GLU A 402 14.67 9.65 -16.26
N LEU A 403 14.13 10.75 -15.71
CA LEU A 403 14.66 11.36 -14.49
C LEU A 403 14.64 10.40 -13.30
N GLN A 404 13.57 9.62 -13.09
CA GLN A 404 13.55 8.64 -12.01
C GLN A 404 14.61 7.53 -12.20
N ASP A 405 14.79 7.04 -13.42
CA ASP A 405 15.77 6.00 -13.74
C ASP A 405 17.22 6.52 -13.56
N GLU A 406 17.46 7.81 -13.79
CA GLU A 406 18.72 8.52 -13.50
C GLU A 406 18.94 8.84 -12.00
N GLY A 407 17.96 8.52 -11.14
CA GLY A 407 18.08 8.59 -9.69
C GLY A 407 17.56 9.88 -9.03
N PHE A 408 16.78 10.70 -9.75
CA PHE A 408 16.18 11.90 -9.18
C PHE A 408 14.96 11.57 -8.29
N ASP A 409 14.77 12.32 -7.18
CA ASP A 409 13.58 12.24 -6.32
C ASP A 409 12.44 13.08 -6.91
N VAL A 410 11.76 12.54 -7.92
CA VAL A 410 10.73 13.28 -8.67
C VAL A 410 9.35 13.20 -8.01
N GLN A 411 8.78 14.37 -7.73
CA GLN A 411 7.38 14.56 -7.34
C GLN A 411 6.68 15.39 -8.41
N THR A 412 5.43 15.09 -8.73
CA THR A 412 4.74 15.79 -9.82
C THR A 412 3.61 16.65 -9.27
N ALA A 413 3.55 17.89 -9.75
CA ALA A 413 2.56 18.88 -9.35
C ALA A 413 2.28 19.83 -10.52
N GLY A 414 1.21 20.60 -10.41
CA GLY A 414 0.95 21.75 -11.28
C GLY A 414 -0.38 22.37 -10.87
N TYR A 415 -0.83 23.43 -11.55
CA TYR A 415 -1.81 24.35 -10.97
C TYR A 415 -2.84 24.86 -12.00
N GLY A 416 -3.15 24.02 -13.00
CA GLY A 416 -4.13 24.31 -14.04
C GLY A 416 -5.48 23.63 -13.82
N LEU A 417 -6.18 23.31 -14.92
CA LEU A 417 -7.41 22.52 -14.90
C LEU A 417 -7.34 21.33 -15.85
N MET A 418 -7.48 20.11 -15.30
CA MET A 418 -7.52 18.86 -16.07
C MET A 418 -8.60 18.86 -17.17
N ALA A 419 -9.75 19.50 -16.92
CA ALA A 419 -10.86 19.56 -17.88
C ALA A 419 -10.54 20.34 -19.16
N THR A 420 -9.47 21.14 -19.17
CA THR A 420 -9.05 21.97 -20.30
C THR A 420 -7.64 21.67 -20.79
N TYR A 421 -6.99 20.64 -20.25
CA TYR A 421 -5.68 20.18 -20.70
C TYR A 421 -5.75 19.68 -22.15
N HIS A 422 -4.89 20.20 -23.03
CA HIS A 422 -4.91 19.97 -24.50
C HIS A 422 -6.26 20.26 -25.18
N ALA A 423 -7.18 20.96 -24.53
CA ALA A 423 -8.53 21.18 -25.04
C ALA A 423 -8.62 22.42 -25.94
N LYS A 424 -9.73 22.52 -26.68
CA LYS A 424 -10.20 23.79 -27.25
C LYS A 424 -10.56 24.74 -26.10
N ASN A 425 -10.32 26.03 -26.28
CA ASN A 425 -10.65 27.06 -25.29
C ASN A 425 -9.94 26.86 -23.94
N GLU A 426 -8.66 26.48 -23.97
CA GLU A 426 -7.84 26.30 -22.77
C GLU A 426 -7.85 27.56 -21.88
N TYR A 427 -7.97 27.33 -20.57
CA TYR A 427 -7.81 28.36 -19.56
C TYR A 427 -7.26 27.75 -18.26
N CYS A 428 -6.66 28.59 -17.41
CA CYS A 428 -6.40 28.27 -16.01
C CYS A 428 -7.15 29.24 -15.09
N LEU A 429 -7.21 28.93 -13.80
CA LEU A 429 -7.76 29.83 -12.79
C LEU A 429 -6.63 30.61 -12.12
N LEU A 430 -6.78 31.93 -12.04
CA LEU A 430 -5.83 32.77 -11.33
C LEU A 430 -5.76 32.36 -9.85
N SER A 431 -6.89 31.99 -9.25
CA SER A 431 -6.95 31.46 -7.88
C SER A 431 -6.13 30.19 -7.67
N ASP A 432 -6.12 29.27 -8.64
CA ASP A 432 -5.31 28.04 -8.58
C ASP A 432 -3.81 28.35 -8.74
N MET A 433 -3.44 29.29 -9.63
CA MET A 433 -2.06 29.77 -9.75
C MET A 433 -1.59 30.46 -8.45
N CYS A 434 -2.45 31.26 -7.80
CA CYS A 434 -2.14 31.82 -6.47
C CYS A 434 -1.91 30.72 -5.42
N GLN A 435 -2.72 29.65 -5.42
CA GLN A 435 -2.49 28.51 -4.52
C GLN A 435 -1.18 27.79 -4.86
N GLY A 436 -0.87 27.61 -6.14
CA GLY A 436 0.40 27.04 -6.60
C GLY A 436 1.63 27.82 -6.18
N TYR A 437 1.54 29.15 -6.19
CA TYR A 437 2.57 30.03 -5.63
C TYR A 437 2.76 29.75 -4.13
N HIS A 438 1.66 29.68 -3.36
CA HIS A 438 1.72 29.39 -1.93
C HIS A 438 2.30 28.01 -1.64
N ILE A 439 1.91 26.99 -2.40
CA ILE A 439 2.46 25.63 -2.29
C ILE A 439 3.96 25.66 -2.53
N SER A 440 4.42 26.35 -3.59
CA SER A 440 5.83 26.44 -3.93
C SER A 440 6.64 27.17 -2.85
N ALA A 441 6.12 28.30 -2.35
CA ALA A 441 6.73 29.06 -1.26
C ALA A 441 6.78 28.28 0.07
N LEU A 442 5.68 27.61 0.44
CA LEU A 442 5.61 26.74 1.62
C LEU A 442 6.55 25.54 1.49
N GLY A 443 6.69 24.99 0.29
CA GLY A 443 7.64 23.92 -0.01
C GLY A 443 9.06 24.29 0.40
N LEU A 444 9.50 25.52 0.14
CA LEU A 444 10.82 26.04 0.56
C LEU A 444 10.96 26.08 2.10
N VAL A 445 9.92 26.54 2.79
CA VAL A 445 9.88 26.65 4.26
C VAL A 445 9.90 25.25 4.90
N LEU A 446 9.00 24.38 4.45
CA LEU A 446 8.79 23.04 5.00
C LEU A 446 9.96 22.12 4.69
N ASN A 447 10.59 22.27 3.53
CA ASN A 447 11.81 21.55 3.22
C ASN A 447 12.87 21.84 4.29
N THR A 448 13.03 23.07 4.75
CA THR A 448 14.01 23.42 5.79
C THR A 448 13.61 22.86 7.17
N LEU A 449 12.31 22.83 7.49
CA LEU A 449 11.80 22.37 8.79
C LEU A 449 11.85 20.86 8.99
N LEU A 450 11.71 20.07 7.93
CA LEU A 450 11.60 18.61 8.03
C LEU A 450 12.89 17.92 8.49
N ASP A 451 14.05 18.58 8.39
CA ASP A 451 15.31 18.10 8.98
C ASP A 451 15.26 17.99 10.52
N LEU A 452 14.40 18.77 11.19
CA LEU A 452 14.21 18.74 12.64
C LEU A 452 13.16 17.71 13.11
N ILE A 453 12.34 17.16 12.20
CA ILE A 453 11.10 16.44 12.56
C ILE A 453 11.05 15.02 11.94
N GLN A 454 12.11 14.57 11.27
CA GLN A 454 12.15 13.28 10.58
C GLN A 454 11.83 12.07 11.50
N LEU A 455 12.03 12.18 12.82
CA LEU A 455 11.66 11.16 13.82
C LEU A 455 10.18 11.20 14.26
N HIS A 456 9.52 12.36 14.22
CA HIS A 456 8.12 12.51 14.67
C HIS A 456 7.10 12.21 13.56
N PHE A 457 7.43 12.50 12.30
CA PHE A 457 6.51 12.28 11.18
C PHE A 457 6.43 10.81 10.73
N ILE A 458 7.56 10.08 10.77
CA ILE A 458 7.55 8.61 10.62
C ILE A 458 6.65 7.97 11.70
N ALA A 459 6.56 8.57 12.89
CA ALA A 459 5.70 8.07 13.96
C ALA A 459 4.21 8.35 13.71
N LEU A 460 3.83 9.50 13.12
CA LEU A 460 2.43 9.87 12.88
C LEU A 460 1.76 9.06 11.75
N PHE A 461 2.45 8.83 10.63
CA PHE A 461 1.93 7.95 9.57
C PHE A 461 1.92 6.47 10.01
N LYS A 462 2.96 6.03 10.74
CA LYS A 462 2.96 4.69 11.37
C LYS A 462 1.87 4.54 12.42
N MET A 463 1.43 5.60 13.10
CA MET A 463 0.35 5.52 14.08
C MET A 463 -0.98 5.12 13.45
N GLY A 464 -1.26 5.52 12.21
CA GLY A 464 -2.45 5.08 11.48
C GLY A 464 -2.46 3.58 11.24
N ASP A 465 -1.37 3.05 10.69
CA ASP A 465 -1.23 1.60 10.44
C ASP A 465 -1.15 0.78 11.73
N VAL A 466 -0.44 1.27 12.75
CA VAL A 466 -0.37 0.63 14.07
C VAL A 466 -1.74 0.61 14.74
N ALA A 467 -2.53 1.68 14.63
CA ALA A 467 -3.89 1.71 15.17
C ALA A 467 -4.80 0.71 14.42
N LYS A 468 -4.67 0.60 13.10
CA LYS A 468 -5.38 -0.40 12.29
C LYS A 468 -4.98 -1.83 12.67
N ASP A 469 -3.69 -2.11 12.78
CA ASP A 469 -3.16 -3.42 13.20
C ASP A 469 -3.59 -3.78 14.62
N LEU A 470 -3.56 -2.83 15.55
CA LEU A 470 -3.99 -3.03 16.94
C LEU A 470 -5.51 -3.28 17.03
N THR A 471 -6.31 -2.53 16.28
CA THR A 471 -7.77 -2.69 16.23
C THR A 471 -8.13 -4.05 15.61
N SER A 472 -7.52 -4.37 14.47
CA SER A 472 -7.74 -5.65 13.78
C SER A 472 -7.26 -6.83 14.62
N GLY A 473 -6.12 -6.71 15.30
CA GLY A 473 -5.60 -7.68 16.26
C GLY A 473 -6.52 -7.89 17.45
N THR A 474 -7.16 -6.83 17.95
CA THR A 474 -8.12 -6.90 19.05
C THR A 474 -9.40 -7.62 18.61
N VAL A 475 -9.94 -7.28 17.44
CA VAL A 475 -11.14 -7.94 16.90
C VAL A 475 -10.86 -9.41 16.56
N GLY A 476 -9.68 -9.72 16.00
CA GLY A 476 -9.20 -11.08 15.82
C GLY A 476 -9.14 -11.86 17.13
N GLY A 477 -8.49 -11.31 18.16
CA GLY A 477 -8.42 -11.94 19.48
C GLY A 477 -9.80 -12.17 20.12
N ALA A 478 -10.73 -11.22 19.96
CA ALA A 478 -12.10 -11.37 20.42
C ALA A 478 -12.83 -12.52 19.70
N ALA A 479 -12.69 -12.62 18.37
CA ALA A 479 -13.27 -13.71 17.58
C ALA A 479 -12.68 -15.07 17.98
N GLN A 480 -11.35 -15.14 18.17
CA GLN A 480 -10.66 -16.34 18.67
C GLN A 480 -11.24 -16.80 20.01
N LEU A 481 -11.46 -15.85 20.92
CA LEU A 481 -12.05 -16.14 22.22
C LEU A 481 -13.49 -16.63 22.07
N ILE A 482 -14.34 -15.94 21.33
CA ILE A 482 -15.76 -16.30 21.16
C ILE A 482 -15.89 -17.72 20.59
N VAL A 483 -15.13 -18.06 19.55
CA VAL A 483 -15.20 -19.39 18.94
C VAL A 483 -14.57 -20.46 19.82
N GLY A 484 -13.49 -20.13 20.52
CA GLY A 484 -12.77 -21.09 21.34
C GLY A 484 -13.36 -21.32 22.75
N HIS A 485 -14.12 -20.36 23.30
CA HIS A 485 -14.51 -20.37 24.71
C HIS A 485 -15.37 -21.59 25.13
N PRO A 486 -16.28 -22.12 24.30
CA PRO A 486 -16.99 -23.36 24.62
C PRO A 486 -16.05 -24.53 24.95
N PHE A 487 -14.96 -24.68 24.20
CA PHE A 487 -13.96 -25.73 24.45
C PHE A 487 -13.22 -25.53 25.77
N ASP A 488 -12.91 -24.27 26.12
CA ASP A 488 -12.27 -23.94 27.40
C ASP A 488 -13.16 -24.26 28.59
N THR A 489 -14.46 -23.97 28.48
CA THR A 489 -15.42 -24.28 29.55
C THR A 489 -15.49 -25.78 29.80
N ILE A 490 -15.55 -26.60 28.75
CA ILE A 490 -15.55 -28.06 28.87
C ILE A 490 -14.21 -28.55 29.44
N LYS A 491 -13.08 -28.01 28.97
CA LYS A 491 -11.75 -28.31 29.51
C LYS A 491 -11.69 -28.06 31.03
N VAL A 492 -12.07 -26.88 31.49
CA VAL A 492 -11.99 -26.51 32.91
C VAL A 492 -12.93 -27.35 33.77
N LYS A 493 -14.13 -27.67 33.29
CA LYS A 493 -15.05 -28.59 33.99
C LYS A 493 -14.45 -29.99 34.14
N LEU A 494 -13.80 -30.52 33.10
CA LEU A 494 -13.13 -31.82 33.17
C LEU A 494 -11.90 -31.82 34.09
N GLN A 495 -11.16 -30.72 34.13
CA GLN A 495 -9.98 -30.54 35.00
C GLN A 495 -10.35 -30.34 36.48
N SER A 496 -11.48 -29.69 36.74
CA SER A 496 -11.88 -29.29 38.10
C SER A 496 -12.90 -30.24 38.75
N GLN A 497 -13.34 -31.28 38.05
CA GLN A 497 -14.29 -32.25 38.61
C GLN A 497 -13.66 -33.03 39.79
N PRO A 498 -14.43 -33.39 40.82
CA PRO A 498 -13.94 -34.20 41.93
C PRO A 498 -13.42 -35.58 41.49
N VAL A 499 -12.50 -36.15 42.26
CA VAL A 499 -12.03 -37.53 42.05
C VAL A 499 -13.16 -38.48 42.48
N PRO A 500 -13.56 -39.45 41.65
CA PRO A 500 -14.63 -40.38 42.00
C PRO A 500 -14.21 -41.26 43.19
N LEU A 501 -15.15 -41.55 44.08
CA LEU A 501 -14.94 -42.54 45.14
C LEU A 501 -14.78 -43.95 44.53
N PRO A 502 -14.04 -44.87 45.18
CA PRO A 502 -13.90 -46.24 44.70
C PRO A 502 -15.26 -46.87 44.38
N GLY A 503 -15.48 -47.26 43.11
CA GLY A 503 -16.72 -47.87 42.63
C GLY A 503 -17.78 -46.93 42.03
N GLN A 504 -17.55 -45.60 42.01
CA GLN A 504 -18.46 -44.64 41.36
C GLN A 504 -17.93 -44.16 40.00
N PRO A 505 -18.80 -43.95 38.99
CA PRO A 505 -18.38 -43.36 37.73
C PRO A 505 -18.01 -41.88 37.89
N PRO A 506 -17.10 -41.35 37.06
CA PRO A 506 -16.79 -39.92 37.07
C PRO A 506 -18.00 -39.08 36.67
N ARG A 507 -18.11 -37.88 37.26
CA ARG A 507 -19.18 -36.92 36.95
C ARG A 507 -19.32 -36.68 35.45
N TYR A 508 -18.19 -36.52 34.76
CA TYR A 508 -18.14 -36.45 33.32
C TYR A 508 -17.31 -37.62 32.80
N ALA A 509 -17.95 -38.51 32.04
CA ALA A 509 -17.26 -39.63 31.39
C ALA A 509 -16.27 -39.15 30.30
N GLY A 510 -16.47 -37.93 29.78
CA GLY A 510 -15.60 -37.31 28.79
C GLY A 510 -16.14 -35.97 28.30
N ALA A 511 -15.51 -35.41 27.27
CA ALA A 511 -15.86 -34.09 26.74
C ALA A 511 -17.30 -34.00 26.19
N VAL A 512 -17.74 -35.02 25.44
CA VAL A 512 -19.10 -35.05 24.85
C VAL A 512 -20.16 -35.11 25.94
N ASP A 513 -19.92 -35.91 26.98
CA ASP A 513 -20.81 -36.02 28.14
C ASP A 513 -20.86 -34.69 28.92
N ALA A 514 -19.72 -34.05 29.14
CA ALA A 514 -19.65 -32.72 29.74
C ALA A 514 -20.41 -31.64 28.93
N VAL A 515 -20.39 -31.71 27.60
CA VAL A 515 -21.20 -30.83 26.72
C VAL A 515 -22.69 -31.08 26.93
N LYS A 516 -23.14 -32.34 26.85
CA LYS A 516 -24.55 -32.71 27.02
C LYS A 516 -25.09 -32.28 28.38
N GLN A 517 -24.36 -32.58 29.45
CA GLN A 517 -24.75 -32.19 30.81
C GLN A 517 -24.75 -30.67 31.00
N THR A 518 -23.78 -29.95 30.43
CA THR A 518 -23.74 -28.47 30.53
C THR A 518 -24.91 -27.84 29.78
N LEU A 519 -25.25 -28.33 28.59
CA LEU A 519 -26.40 -27.85 27.82
C LEU A 519 -27.72 -28.14 28.52
N ALA A 520 -27.86 -29.33 29.12
CA ALA A 520 -29.06 -29.71 29.86
C ALA A 520 -29.24 -28.90 31.16
N ALA A 521 -28.16 -28.62 31.90
CA ALA A 521 -28.22 -27.95 33.20
C ALA A 521 -28.21 -26.41 33.10
N GLU A 522 -27.47 -25.84 32.14
CA GLU A 522 -27.19 -24.40 32.07
C GLU A 522 -27.63 -23.76 30.74
N GLY A 523 -28.12 -24.55 29.80
CA GLY A 523 -28.42 -24.11 28.43
C GLY A 523 -27.17 -23.71 27.62
N PRO A 524 -27.34 -23.21 26.39
CA PRO A 524 -26.23 -22.80 25.51
C PRO A 524 -25.34 -21.70 26.11
N ARG A 525 -25.91 -20.80 26.92
CA ARG A 525 -25.15 -19.74 27.61
C ARG A 525 -24.16 -20.29 28.64
N GLY A 526 -24.40 -21.50 29.16
CA GLY A 526 -23.48 -22.20 30.07
C GLY A 526 -22.10 -22.47 29.46
N LEU A 527 -22.01 -22.64 28.13
CA LEU A 527 -20.74 -22.84 27.43
C LEU A 527 -19.88 -21.56 27.39
N TYR A 528 -20.49 -20.38 27.53
CA TYR A 528 -19.85 -19.06 27.48
C TYR A 528 -19.57 -18.47 28.86
N LYS A 529 -19.80 -19.24 29.93
CA LYS A 529 -19.64 -18.77 31.31
C LYS A 529 -18.20 -18.38 31.58
N GLY A 530 -18.01 -17.20 32.17
CA GLY A 530 -16.69 -16.65 32.48
C GLY A 530 -15.94 -15.98 31.31
N MET A 531 -16.55 -15.84 30.13
CA MET A 531 -15.91 -15.19 28.96
C MET A 531 -15.66 -13.69 29.13
N GLY A 532 -16.48 -13.01 29.95
CA GLY A 532 -16.41 -11.55 30.08
C GLY A 532 -15.07 -11.01 30.55
N ALA A 533 -14.39 -11.69 31.49
CA ALA A 533 -13.08 -11.26 31.96
C ALA A 533 -12.00 -11.36 30.85
N PRO A 534 -11.79 -12.52 30.19
CA PRO A 534 -10.88 -12.62 29.06
C PRO A 534 -11.18 -11.64 27.90
N LEU A 535 -12.46 -11.42 27.58
CA LEU A 535 -12.86 -10.53 26.48
C LEU A 535 -12.50 -9.06 26.78
N ALA A 536 -12.71 -8.62 28.02
CA ALA A 536 -12.36 -7.25 28.44
C ALA A 536 -10.85 -7.00 28.41
N THR A 537 -10.04 -8.05 28.55
CA THR A 537 -8.57 -7.94 28.65
C THR A 537 -7.83 -8.25 27.36
N VAL A 538 -8.50 -8.75 26.32
CA VAL A 538 -7.83 -9.33 25.12
C VAL A 538 -6.88 -8.34 24.43
N ALA A 539 -7.28 -7.07 24.31
CA ALA A 539 -6.45 -6.02 23.74
C ALA A 539 -5.19 -5.76 24.58
N ALA A 540 -5.37 -5.67 25.91
CA ALA A 540 -4.27 -5.43 26.85
C ALA A 540 -3.29 -6.61 26.89
N PHE A 541 -3.79 -7.85 26.77
CA PHE A 541 -2.96 -9.05 26.65
C PHE A 541 -2.06 -9.01 25.43
N ASN A 542 -2.65 -8.80 24.26
CA ASN A 542 -1.91 -8.79 23.01
C ASN A 542 -0.91 -7.62 22.96
N ALA A 543 -1.34 -6.43 23.37
CA ALA A 543 -0.46 -5.27 23.45
C ALA A 543 0.76 -5.55 24.36
N LEU A 544 0.53 -6.04 25.58
CA LEU A 544 1.61 -6.35 26.52
C LEU A 544 2.57 -7.42 25.97
N LEU A 545 2.02 -8.50 25.40
CA LEU A 545 2.80 -9.60 24.83
C LEU A 545 3.73 -9.09 23.71
N PHE A 546 3.18 -8.39 22.72
CA PHE A 546 3.96 -7.93 21.57
C PHE A 546 4.90 -6.77 21.92
N THR A 547 4.52 -5.85 22.81
CA THR A 547 5.41 -4.76 23.25
C THR A 547 6.62 -5.29 24.00
N VAL A 548 6.42 -6.16 24.99
CA VAL A 548 7.54 -6.71 25.77
C VAL A 548 8.40 -7.61 24.90
N ARG A 549 7.79 -8.41 24.03
CA ARG A 549 8.55 -9.20 23.04
C ARG A 549 9.39 -8.30 22.15
N GLY A 550 8.83 -7.23 21.58
CA GLY A 550 9.55 -6.30 20.71
C GLY A 550 10.73 -5.61 21.42
N GLN A 551 10.57 -5.24 22.70
CA GLN A 551 11.65 -4.71 23.52
C GLN A 551 12.75 -5.76 23.77
N MET A 552 12.37 -7.00 24.11
CA MET A 552 13.31 -8.10 24.30
C MET A 552 14.05 -8.43 22.99
N GLU A 553 13.35 -8.44 21.86
CA GLU A 553 13.96 -8.62 20.53
C GLU A 553 14.95 -7.50 20.20
N SER A 554 14.63 -6.25 20.53
CA SER A 554 15.54 -5.12 20.33
C SER A 554 16.78 -5.23 21.21
N PHE A 555 16.64 -5.71 22.45
CA PHE A 555 17.76 -5.88 23.37
C PHE A 555 18.66 -7.06 22.98
N LEU A 556 18.08 -8.15 22.48
CA LEU A 556 18.81 -9.35 22.08
C LEU A 556 19.48 -9.21 20.71
N ARG A 557 19.14 -8.19 19.93
CA ARG A 557 19.66 -7.97 18.58
C ARG A 557 21.06 -7.35 18.64
N SER A 558 22.02 -7.99 17.98
CA SER A 558 23.41 -7.51 17.95
C SER A 558 23.58 -6.25 17.08
N GLU A 559 22.90 -6.17 15.94
CA GLU A 559 22.97 -5.04 15.01
C GLU A 559 21.60 -4.74 14.36
N PRO A 560 21.27 -3.47 14.07
CA PRO A 560 20.07 -3.10 13.33
C PRO A 560 19.97 -3.85 12.00
N GLY A 561 18.81 -4.45 11.71
CA GLY A 561 18.53 -5.12 10.43
C GLY A 561 18.85 -6.62 10.35
N ILE A 562 19.64 -7.20 11.27
CA ILE A 562 19.93 -8.64 11.26
C ILE A 562 18.74 -9.46 11.82
N PRO A 563 18.29 -10.54 11.14
CA PRO A 563 17.27 -11.44 11.67
C PRO A 563 17.72 -12.14 12.96
N LEU A 564 16.81 -12.24 13.94
CA LEU A 564 17.09 -12.94 15.20
C LEU A 564 17.14 -14.45 14.99
N THR A 565 18.04 -15.12 15.71
CA THR A 565 18.10 -16.58 15.76
C THR A 565 16.89 -17.17 16.49
N VAL A 566 16.57 -18.45 16.23
CA VAL A 566 15.49 -19.17 16.92
C VAL A 566 15.67 -19.11 18.45
N ASN A 567 16.91 -19.23 18.95
CA ASN A 567 17.20 -19.15 20.39
C ASN A 567 16.89 -17.76 20.96
N GLN A 568 17.20 -16.69 20.24
CA GLN A 568 16.85 -15.33 20.68
C GLN A 568 15.32 -15.12 20.67
N GLN A 569 14.61 -15.69 19.69
CA GLN A 569 13.14 -15.68 19.64
C GLN A 569 12.53 -16.44 20.83
N VAL A 570 13.12 -17.57 21.21
CA VAL A 570 12.72 -18.34 22.42
C VAL A 570 12.88 -17.49 23.68
N ILE A 571 14.02 -16.80 23.84
CA ILE A 571 14.27 -15.93 25.01
C ILE A 571 13.33 -14.73 25.03
N ALA A 572 13.11 -14.09 23.88
CA ALA A 572 12.16 -12.98 23.77
C ALA A 572 10.73 -13.40 24.11
N GLY A 573 10.31 -14.58 23.62
CA GLY A 573 9.03 -15.20 23.95
C GLY A 573 8.89 -15.51 25.45
N ALA A 574 9.93 -16.07 26.06
CA ALA A 574 9.97 -16.34 27.50
C ALA A 574 9.82 -15.06 28.34
N GLY A 575 10.55 -14.00 27.97
CA GLY A 575 10.48 -12.69 28.64
C GLY A 575 9.08 -12.05 28.54
N ALA A 576 8.47 -12.12 27.36
CA ALA A 576 7.09 -11.67 27.17
C ALA A 576 6.08 -12.50 28.00
N GLY A 577 6.31 -13.81 28.13
CA GLY A 577 5.50 -14.70 28.98
C GLY A 577 5.53 -14.31 30.46
N VAL A 578 6.65 -13.80 30.97
CA VAL A 578 6.74 -13.28 32.36
C VAL A 578 5.78 -12.09 32.54
N ALA A 579 5.86 -11.09 31.65
CA ALA A 579 5.02 -9.91 31.75
C ALA A 579 3.53 -10.24 31.64
N VAL A 580 3.17 -11.08 30.67
CA VAL A 580 1.80 -11.53 30.43
C VAL A 580 1.22 -12.30 31.61
N SER A 581 2.04 -13.04 32.36
CA SER A 581 1.59 -13.82 33.53
C SER A 581 0.88 -12.98 34.59
N PHE A 582 1.30 -11.72 34.78
CA PHE A 582 0.70 -10.82 35.77
C PHE A 582 -0.69 -10.32 35.35
N LEU A 583 -0.96 -10.26 34.04
CA LEU A 583 -2.30 -9.98 33.53
C LEU A 583 -3.15 -11.26 33.44
N ALA A 584 -2.52 -12.39 33.08
CA ALA A 584 -3.11 -13.72 32.93
C ALA A 584 -3.72 -14.23 34.23
N CYS A 585 -2.94 -14.19 35.31
CA CYS A 585 -3.32 -14.78 36.58
C CYS A 585 -4.69 -14.29 37.12
N PRO A 586 -4.94 -12.97 37.30
CA PRO A 586 -6.22 -12.49 37.81
C PRO A 586 -7.39 -12.80 36.86
N THR A 587 -7.17 -12.64 35.55
CA THR A 587 -8.19 -12.87 34.52
C THR A 587 -8.61 -14.35 34.48
N GLU A 588 -7.64 -15.24 34.54
CA GLU A 588 -7.88 -16.68 34.53
C GLU A 588 -8.47 -17.20 35.83
N LEU A 589 -8.08 -16.66 36.98
CA LEU A 589 -8.68 -17.03 38.25
C LEU A 589 -10.20 -16.77 38.22
N ILE A 590 -10.60 -15.58 37.76
CA ILE A 590 -12.02 -15.21 37.62
C ILE A 590 -12.74 -16.17 36.67
N LYS A 591 -12.13 -16.43 35.50
CA LYS A 591 -12.67 -17.36 34.50
C LYS A 591 -12.84 -18.78 35.06
N CYS A 592 -11.78 -19.35 35.65
CA CYS A 592 -11.76 -20.74 36.11
C CYS A 592 -12.80 -20.97 37.21
N ARG A 593 -12.94 -20.03 38.17
CA ARG A 593 -13.97 -20.13 39.23
C ARG A 593 -15.39 -20.08 38.68
N LEU A 594 -15.66 -19.18 37.73
CA LEU A 594 -16.97 -19.11 37.09
C LEU A 594 -17.30 -20.37 36.27
N GLN A 595 -16.30 -20.97 35.62
CA GLN A 595 -16.46 -22.20 34.83
C GLN A 595 -16.62 -23.44 35.73
N ALA A 596 -15.94 -23.48 36.87
CA ALA A 596 -15.97 -24.61 37.80
C ALA A 596 -17.18 -24.61 38.74
N GLN A 597 -17.81 -23.46 39.03
CA GLN A 597 -18.88 -23.38 40.05
C GLN A 597 -20.04 -24.35 39.80
N SER A 598 -20.40 -24.63 38.55
CA SER A 598 -21.48 -25.56 38.22
C SER A 598 -21.06 -27.04 38.35
N ALA A 599 -19.77 -27.34 38.24
CA ALA A 599 -19.23 -28.69 38.48
C ALA A 599 -19.16 -29.00 39.98
N LEU A 600 -19.01 -27.97 40.82
CA LEU A 600 -18.93 -28.10 42.29
C LEU A 600 -20.29 -27.99 42.99
N ALA A 601 -21.29 -27.35 42.37
CA ALA A 601 -22.59 -27.05 42.99
C ALA A 601 -23.56 -28.24 43.15
N VAL A 602 -23.30 -29.41 42.54
CA VAL A 602 -24.27 -30.54 42.54
C VAL A 602 -23.88 -31.68 43.51
N ASP A 603 -22.67 -31.65 44.09
CA ASP A 603 -22.24 -32.64 45.11
C ASP A 603 -22.74 -32.32 46.53
N ALA A 604 -23.36 -31.15 46.73
CA ALA A 604 -24.11 -30.86 47.95
C ALA A 604 -25.57 -31.28 47.72
N GLY A 605 -25.90 -32.51 48.14
CA GLY A 605 -27.21 -33.12 47.93
C GLY A 605 -28.39 -32.21 48.34
N SER A 606 -29.45 -32.26 47.54
CA SER A 606 -30.87 -31.99 47.90
C SER A 606 -31.24 -30.71 48.66
N ALA A 607 -30.38 -29.71 48.75
CA ALA A 607 -30.72 -28.38 49.29
C ALA A 607 -30.22 -27.32 48.32
N GLY A 608 -31.13 -26.49 47.78
CA GLY A 608 -30.86 -25.52 46.72
C GLY A 608 -29.60 -24.69 46.98
N VAL A 609 -28.53 -25.00 46.23
CA VAL A 609 -27.24 -24.29 46.35
C VAL A 609 -27.34 -23.00 45.53
N ALA A 610 -27.33 -21.87 46.22
CA ALA A 610 -27.25 -20.55 45.62
C ALA A 610 -26.04 -20.47 44.68
N VAL A 611 -26.23 -19.92 43.49
CA VAL A 611 -25.16 -19.56 42.56
C VAL A 611 -24.11 -18.74 43.33
N LYS A 612 -22.92 -19.33 43.57
CA LYS A 612 -21.88 -18.71 44.40
C LYS A 612 -21.41 -17.37 43.82
N TYR A 613 -21.44 -17.22 42.50
CA TYR A 613 -21.00 -16.01 41.80
C TYR A 613 -21.96 -15.62 40.67
N GLY A 614 -22.53 -14.41 40.73
CA GLY A 614 -23.41 -13.86 39.68
C GLY A 614 -22.68 -13.46 38.40
N GLY A 615 -21.37 -13.19 38.49
CA GLY A 615 -20.54 -12.86 37.34
C GLY A 615 -19.07 -12.56 37.67
N PRO A 616 -18.27 -12.13 36.66
CA PRO A 616 -16.84 -11.86 36.82
C PRO A 616 -16.51 -10.84 37.91
N MET A 617 -17.31 -9.77 38.00
CA MET A 617 -17.11 -8.72 39.00
C MET A 617 -17.42 -9.19 40.42
N ASP A 618 -18.35 -10.13 40.58
CA ASP A 618 -18.69 -10.70 41.90
C ASP A 618 -17.56 -11.59 42.41
N VAL A 619 -16.94 -12.39 41.52
CA VAL A 619 -15.73 -13.16 41.87
C VAL A 619 -14.62 -12.21 42.30
N ALA A 620 -14.34 -11.17 41.52
CA ALA A 620 -13.29 -10.20 41.83
C ALA A 620 -13.53 -9.52 43.19
N LYS A 621 -14.75 -9.01 43.43
CA LYS A 621 -15.14 -8.39 44.71
C LYS A 621 -15.02 -9.35 45.88
N GLN A 622 -15.43 -10.60 45.72
CA GLN A 622 -15.33 -11.60 46.78
C GLN A 622 -13.88 -11.93 47.12
N VAL A 623 -13.01 -12.10 46.12
CA VAL A 623 -11.58 -12.34 46.33
C VAL A 623 -10.95 -11.15 47.08
N LEU A 624 -11.23 -9.94 46.61
CA LEU A 624 -10.71 -8.71 47.23
C LEU A 624 -11.16 -8.54 48.69
N ARG A 625 -12.39 -8.96 49.02
CA ARG A 625 -12.94 -8.81 50.37
C ARG A 625 -12.58 -9.95 51.32
N SER A 626 -12.45 -11.17 50.83
CA SER A 626 -12.48 -12.39 51.65
C SER A 626 -11.29 -13.32 51.47
N GLU A 627 -10.40 -13.07 50.51
CA GLU A 627 -9.36 -14.02 50.10
C GLU A 627 -7.97 -13.35 49.96
N GLY A 628 -7.61 -12.49 50.92
CA GLY A 628 -6.27 -11.88 50.97
C GLY A 628 -6.10 -10.65 50.07
N GLY A 629 -7.20 -9.97 49.69
CA GLY A 629 -7.15 -8.70 48.98
C GLY A 629 -6.64 -8.83 47.54
N ALA A 630 -5.85 -7.84 47.11
CA ALA A 630 -5.27 -7.83 45.76
C ALA A 630 -4.37 -9.05 45.49
N MET A 631 -3.65 -9.54 46.51
CA MET A 631 -2.79 -10.73 46.39
C MET A 631 -3.60 -12.01 46.16
N GLY A 632 -4.87 -12.04 46.59
CA GLY A 632 -5.80 -13.14 46.34
C GLY A 632 -6.06 -13.39 44.85
N LEU A 633 -6.08 -12.32 44.05
CA LEU A 633 -6.25 -12.42 42.59
C LEU A 633 -5.04 -13.06 41.90
N PHE A 634 -3.89 -13.11 42.55
CA PHE A 634 -2.68 -13.76 42.07
C PHE A 634 -2.52 -15.20 42.60
N LYS A 635 -3.56 -15.79 43.22
CA LYS A 635 -3.56 -17.21 43.59
C LYS A 635 -3.37 -18.07 42.33
N GLY A 636 -2.27 -18.81 42.29
CA GLY A 636 -1.88 -19.58 41.09
C GLY A 636 -0.90 -18.86 40.16
N LEU A 637 -0.27 -17.74 40.58
CA LEU A 637 0.73 -17.05 39.77
C LEU A 637 1.93 -17.93 39.41
N VAL A 638 2.45 -18.74 40.35
CA VAL A 638 3.57 -19.66 40.09
C VAL A 638 3.25 -20.66 38.97
N PRO A 639 2.13 -21.42 39.01
CA PRO A 639 1.79 -22.32 37.91
C PRO A 639 1.38 -21.56 36.64
N THR A 640 0.88 -20.31 36.72
CA THR A 640 0.70 -19.44 35.56
C THR A 640 2.04 -19.07 34.90
N LEU A 641 3.05 -18.66 35.66
CA LEU A 641 4.40 -18.40 35.15
C LEU A 641 5.02 -19.65 34.53
N ALA A 642 4.89 -20.80 35.20
CA ALA A 642 5.33 -22.10 34.70
C ALA A 642 4.55 -22.58 33.46
N ARG A 643 3.47 -21.90 33.09
CA ARG A 643 2.73 -22.13 31.85
C ARG A 643 3.15 -21.12 30.79
N GLU A 644 3.05 -19.83 31.08
CA GLU A 644 3.27 -18.74 30.12
C GLU A 644 4.72 -18.67 29.65
N VAL A 645 5.71 -18.81 30.54
CA VAL A 645 7.11 -18.67 30.18
C VAL A 645 7.55 -19.78 29.21
N PRO A 646 7.46 -21.08 29.55
CA PRO A 646 7.83 -22.14 28.62
C PRO A 646 6.89 -22.23 27.42
N GLY A 647 5.60 -21.92 27.60
CA GLY A 647 4.63 -21.93 26.52
C GLY A 647 4.97 -20.93 25.43
N ASN A 648 5.14 -19.65 25.79
CA ASN A 648 5.45 -18.61 24.81
C ASN A 648 6.85 -18.84 24.20
N ALA A 649 7.81 -19.33 24.99
CA ALA A 649 9.12 -19.75 24.49
C ALA A 649 9.00 -20.81 23.37
N ALA A 650 8.22 -21.87 23.61
CA ALA A 650 7.98 -22.91 22.61
C ALA A 650 7.17 -22.43 21.42
N MET A 651 6.14 -21.61 21.64
CA MET A 651 5.32 -21.05 20.57
C MET A 651 6.16 -20.23 19.59
N PHE A 652 6.91 -19.24 20.09
CA PHE A 652 7.71 -18.38 19.23
C PHE A 652 8.93 -19.10 18.64
N GLY A 653 9.54 -20.02 19.39
CA GLY A 653 10.63 -20.86 18.88
C GLY A 653 10.18 -21.77 17.73
N VAL A 654 9.05 -22.47 17.89
CA VAL A 654 8.48 -23.32 16.84
C VAL A 654 7.99 -22.49 15.66
N TYR A 655 7.37 -21.33 15.91
CA TYR A 655 6.96 -20.42 14.84
C TYR A 655 8.15 -19.99 13.98
N GLU A 656 9.25 -19.55 14.61
CA GLU A 656 10.45 -19.14 13.89
C GLU A 656 11.12 -20.32 13.17
N ALA A 657 11.26 -21.47 13.84
CA ALA A 657 11.88 -22.65 13.24
C ALA A 657 11.09 -23.17 12.02
N LEU A 658 9.76 -23.19 12.10
CA LEU A 658 8.91 -23.59 10.98
C LEU A 658 8.99 -22.59 9.82
N LYS A 659 9.01 -21.28 10.12
CA LYS A 659 9.25 -20.29 9.08
C LYS A 659 10.60 -20.50 8.39
N GLN A 660 11.69 -20.66 9.15
CA GLN A 660 13.02 -20.87 8.59
C GLN A 660 13.10 -22.15 7.76
N TYR A 661 12.47 -23.23 8.23
CA TYR A 661 12.37 -24.49 7.51
C TYR A 661 11.62 -24.34 6.19
N MET A 662 10.43 -23.70 6.21
CA MET A 662 9.61 -23.50 5.01
C MET A 662 10.24 -22.51 4.01
N ALA A 663 11.09 -21.61 4.49
CA ALA A 663 11.81 -20.64 3.66
C ALA A 663 13.14 -21.18 3.09
N GLY A 664 13.63 -22.31 3.60
CA GLY A 664 14.93 -22.87 3.22
C GLY A 664 16.13 -22.08 3.75
N GLY A 665 15.96 -21.28 4.81
CA GLY A 665 17.01 -20.42 5.36
C GLY A 665 16.52 -19.47 6.46
N THR A 666 17.42 -18.61 6.94
CA THR A 666 17.12 -17.62 7.99
C THR A 666 16.28 -16.43 7.49
N ASP A 667 16.26 -16.19 6.18
CA ASP A 667 15.40 -15.20 5.56
C ASP A 667 13.99 -15.76 5.34
N THR A 668 13.07 -15.38 6.23
CA THR A 668 11.67 -15.83 6.21
C THR A 668 10.72 -14.84 5.52
N SER A 669 11.25 -13.79 4.89
CA SER A 669 10.48 -12.70 4.27
C SER A 669 9.63 -13.13 3.07
N LYS A 670 9.99 -14.25 2.41
CA LYS A 670 9.35 -14.77 1.19
C LYS A 670 8.20 -15.75 1.45
N LEU A 671 7.86 -16.03 2.72
CA LEU A 671 6.80 -16.99 3.06
C LEU A 671 5.41 -16.42 2.74
N GLY A 672 4.65 -17.14 1.92
CA GLY A 672 3.26 -16.82 1.65
C GLY A 672 2.37 -16.94 2.90
N ARG A 673 1.21 -16.28 2.88
CA ARG A 673 0.23 -16.25 3.99
C ARG A 673 -0.17 -17.65 4.46
N GLY A 674 -0.37 -18.60 3.54
CA GLY A 674 -0.69 -19.99 3.88
C GLY A 674 0.40 -20.66 4.73
N SER A 675 1.67 -20.42 4.43
CA SER A 675 2.80 -20.96 5.20
C SER A 675 2.86 -20.36 6.60
N LEU A 676 2.64 -19.05 6.72
CA LEU A 676 2.57 -18.36 8.01
C LEU A 676 1.41 -18.87 8.87
N ILE A 677 0.26 -19.19 8.26
CA ILE A 677 -0.90 -19.78 8.95
C ILE A 677 -0.56 -21.17 9.49
N VAL A 678 0.04 -22.04 8.66
CA VAL A 678 0.43 -23.39 9.10
C VAL A 678 1.48 -23.30 10.21
N ALA A 679 2.49 -22.43 10.07
CA ALA A 679 3.50 -22.20 11.09
C ALA A 679 2.87 -21.69 12.40
N GLY A 680 1.96 -20.72 12.33
CA GLY A 680 1.24 -20.17 13.48
C GLY A 680 0.34 -21.19 14.18
N GLY A 681 -0.39 -22.01 13.41
CA GLY A 681 -1.25 -23.07 13.93
C GLY A 681 -0.45 -24.17 14.66
N LEU A 682 0.67 -24.60 14.07
CA LEU A 682 1.58 -25.58 14.68
C LEU A 682 2.32 -25.01 15.90
N ALA A 683 2.69 -23.73 15.88
CA ALA A 683 3.23 -23.02 17.04
C ALA A 683 2.21 -22.93 18.19
N GLY A 684 0.94 -22.67 17.89
CA GLY A 684 -0.12 -22.72 18.89
C GLY A 684 -0.31 -24.13 19.48
N ALA A 685 -0.23 -25.17 18.64
CA ALA A 685 -0.30 -26.55 19.09
C ALA A 685 0.90 -26.95 19.97
N SER A 686 2.11 -26.44 19.69
CA SER A 686 3.30 -26.70 20.51
C SER A 686 3.19 -26.07 21.89
N PHE A 687 2.64 -24.85 21.99
CA PHE A 687 2.32 -24.20 23.27
C PHE A 687 1.48 -25.13 24.14
N TRP A 688 0.32 -25.56 23.65
CA TRP A 688 -0.62 -26.37 24.43
C TRP A 688 -0.07 -27.75 24.78
N SER A 689 0.73 -28.34 23.90
CA SER A 689 1.35 -29.65 24.14
C SER A 689 2.38 -29.61 25.26
N MET A 690 3.17 -28.53 25.34
CA MET A 690 4.22 -28.38 26.35
C MET A 690 3.66 -28.06 27.74
N VAL A 691 2.66 -27.17 27.80
CA VAL A 691 2.24 -26.56 29.07
C VAL A 691 1.06 -27.26 29.74
N TYR A 692 0.59 -28.37 29.16
CA TYR A 692 -0.65 -28.98 29.60
C TYR A 692 -0.64 -29.44 31.08
N PRO A 693 0.41 -30.12 31.58
CA PRO A 693 0.47 -30.52 32.99
C PRO A 693 0.43 -29.33 33.95
N THR A 694 1.07 -28.21 33.59
CA THR A 694 1.07 -26.99 34.41
C THR A 694 -0.27 -26.26 34.33
N ASP A 695 -0.97 -26.29 33.19
CA ASP A 695 -2.33 -25.75 33.06
C ASP A 695 -3.34 -26.50 33.94
N VAL A 696 -3.25 -27.83 34.06
CA VAL A 696 -4.10 -28.61 34.97
C VAL A 696 -3.85 -28.20 36.43
N VAL A 697 -2.59 -28.14 36.86
CA VAL A 697 -2.20 -27.72 38.22
C VAL A 697 -2.69 -26.30 38.53
N LYS A 698 -2.54 -25.38 37.57
CA LYS A 698 -3.04 -24.00 37.67
C LYS A 698 -4.55 -23.97 37.86
N SER A 699 -5.31 -24.67 37.01
CA SER A 699 -6.78 -24.67 37.05
C SER A 699 -7.31 -25.18 38.38
N VAL A 700 -6.79 -26.30 38.90
CA VAL A 700 -7.26 -26.84 40.20
C VAL A 700 -6.92 -25.91 41.36
N LEU A 701 -5.78 -25.22 41.34
CA LEU A 701 -5.38 -24.28 42.40
C LEU A 701 -6.17 -22.97 42.37
N GLN A 702 -6.48 -22.46 41.18
CA GLN A 702 -7.27 -21.24 41.02
C GLN A 702 -8.73 -21.44 41.47
N VAL A 703 -9.23 -22.66 41.36
CA VAL A 703 -10.58 -23.07 41.79
C VAL A 703 -10.62 -23.52 43.26
N ASP A 704 -9.49 -23.92 43.84
CA ASP A 704 -9.41 -24.38 45.23
C ASP A 704 -9.91 -23.34 46.22
N ASP A 705 -10.50 -23.79 47.32
CA ASP A 705 -11.03 -22.90 48.35
C ASP A 705 -9.88 -22.14 49.05
N TYR A 706 -10.14 -20.90 49.47
CA TYR A 706 -9.13 -20.09 50.16
C TYR A 706 -9.08 -20.36 51.66
N LYS A 707 -10.22 -20.61 52.28
CA LYS A 707 -10.33 -20.85 53.73
C LYS A 707 -9.98 -22.29 54.07
N ASN A 708 -10.36 -23.24 53.22
CA ASN A 708 -10.08 -24.67 53.38
C ASN A 708 -9.36 -25.24 52.14
N PRO A 709 -8.09 -24.88 51.90
CA PRO A 709 -7.38 -25.30 50.69
C PRO A 709 -7.12 -26.82 50.69
N LYS A 710 -7.54 -27.49 49.62
CA LYS A 710 -7.21 -28.91 49.38
C LYS A 710 -5.72 -29.09 49.09
N TYR A 711 -5.06 -28.08 48.52
CA TYR A 711 -3.66 -28.15 48.13
C TYR A 711 -2.81 -27.10 48.84
N LYS A 712 -1.66 -27.54 49.39
CA LYS A 712 -0.69 -26.66 50.04
C LYS A 712 0.18 -25.83 49.07
N GLY A 713 0.00 -26.01 47.75
CA GLY A 713 0.76 -25.33 46.69
C GLY A 713 0.91 -26.17 45.42
N SER A 714 1.59 -25.63 44.40
CA SER A 714 1.76 -26.23 43.07
C SER A 714 2.37 -27.62 43.09
N MET A 715 3.47 -27.82 43.81
CA MET A 715 4.13 -29.13 43.90
C MET A 715 3.28 -30.15 44.64
N HIS A 716 2.53 -29.71 45.66
CA HIS A 716 1.60 -30.57 46.37
C HIS A 716 0.42 -30.98 45.48
N ALA A 717 -0.16 -30.04 44.72
CA ALA A 717 -1.21 -30.31 43.74
C ALA A 717 -0.74 -31.28 42.65
N PHE A 718 0.44 -31.04 42.05
CA PHE A 718 1.03 -31.92 41.05
C PHE A 718 1.22 -33.36 41.58
N ARG A 719 1.86 -33.52 42.75
CA ARG A 719 2.08 -34.83 43.36
C ARG A 719 0.76 -35.51 43.75
N SER A 720 -0.21 -34.75 44.26
CA SER A 720 -1.52 -35.26 44.64
C SER A 720 -2.27 -35.82 43.43
N ILE A 721 -2.32 -35.07 42.32
CA ILE A 721 -2.96 -35.52 41.07
C ILE A 721 -2.26 -36.76 40.52
N LEU A 722 -0.92 -36.76 40.50
CA LEU A 722 -0.15 -37.90 40.00
C LEU A 722 -0.38 -39.16 40.85
N ALA A 723 -0.49 -39.02 42.18
CA ALA A 723 -0.76 -40.12 43.08
C ALA A 723 -2.22 -40.63 42.98
N SER A 724 -3.20 -39.75 42.81
CA SER A 724 -4.62 -40.14 42.79
C SER A 724 -5.15 -40.56 41.41
N GLU A 725 -4.62 -39.99 40.34
CA GLU A 725 -5.16 -40.14 38.98
C GLU A 725 -4.12 -40.59 37.94
N GLY A 726 -2.85 -40.70 38.35
CA GLY A 726 -1.74 -41.02 37.45
C GLY A 726 -1.47 -39.93 36.41
N VAL A 727 -0.65 -40.26 35.41
CA VAL A 727 -0.26 -39.33 34.34
C VAL A 727 -1.48 -38.86 33.52
N LYS A 728 -2.52 -39.70 33.39
CA LYS A 728 -3.76 -39.32 32.69
C LYS A 728 -4.48 -38.15 33.35
N GLY A 729 -4.37 -37.99 34.69
CA GLY A 729 -4.91 -36.84 35.41
C GLY A 729 -4.32 -35.51 34.97
N LEU A 730 -3.02 -35.49 34.66
CA LEU A 730 -2.29 -34.31 34.18
C LEU A 730 -2.64 -33.91 32.74
N TYR A 731 -3.37 -34.76 32.00
CA TYR A 731 -3.82 -34.52 30.62
C TYR A 731 -5.36 -34.47 30.50
N LYS A 732 -6.08 -34.34 31.61
CA LYS A 732 -7.54 -34.17 31.62
C LYS A 732 -7.96 -32.91 30.86
N GLY A 733 -8.77 -33.10 29.82
CA GLY A 733 -9.27 -32.01 28.97
C GLY A 733 -8.39 -31.70 27.75
N PHE A 734 -7.34 -32.50 27.48
CA PHE A 734 -6.41 -32.24 26.38
C PHE A 734 -7.10 -32.26 25.02
N GLY A 735 -8.02 -33.22 24.81
CA GLY A 735 -8.82 -33.32 23.59
C GLY A 735 -9.59 -32.03 23.26
N PRO A 736 -10.44 -31.51 24.16
CA PRO A 736 -11.08 -30.21 23.99
C PRO A 736 -10.10 -29.05 23.70
N ALA A 737 -8.96 -29.01 24.38
CA ALA A 737 -7.95 -27.97 24.18
C ALA A 737 -7.32 -28.02 22.77
N MET A 738 -7.01 -29.22 22.26
CA MET A 738 -6.49 -29.40 20.91
C MET A 738 -7.56 -29.15 19.84
N ALA A 739 -8.78 -29.64 20.06
CA ALA A 739 -9.91 -29.43 19.15
C ALA A 739 -10.29 -27.95 18.99
N ARG A 740 -10.04 -27.13 20.03
CA ARG A 740 -10.20 -25.67 19.98
C ARG A 740 -9.27 -25.00 18.97
N SER A 741 -8.05 -25.50 18.82
CA SER A 741 -6.95 -24.77 18.16
C SER A 741 -7.31 -24.36 16.73
N ILE A 742 -7.85 -25.30 15.95
CA ILE A 742 -8.21 -25.07 14.54
C ILE A 742 -9.32 -24.01 14.38
N PRO A 743 -10.54 -24.20 14.93
CA PRO A 743 -11.64 -23.26 14.73
C PRO A 743 -11.39 -21.89 15.36
N ALA A 744 -10.74 -21.84 16.53
CA ALA A 744 -10.45 -20.57 17.19
C ALA A 744 -9.44 -19.74 16.40
N ASN A 745 -8.36 -20.35 15.92
CA ASN A 745 -7.35 -19.63 15.12
C ASN A 745 -7.93 -19.19 13.77
N ALA A 746 -8.72 -20.04 13.11
CA ALA A 746 -9.41 -19.66 11.86
C ALA A 746 -10.30 -18.43 12.05
N ALA A 747 -11.08 -18.38 13.13
CA ALA A 747 -11.92 -17.23 13.45
C ALA A 747 -11.12 -15.95 13.75
N CYS A 748 -9.97 -16.09 14.42
CA CYS A 748 -9.04 -14.99 14.68
C CYS A 748 -8.59 -14.31 13.39
N PHE A 749 -8.12 -15.13 12.43
CA PHE A 749 -7.59 -14.63 11.18
C PHE A 749 -8.66 -14.02 10.29
N LEU A 750 -9.80 -14.69 10.13
CA LEU A 750 -10.90 -14.16 9.33
C LEU A 750 -11.34 -12.79 9.85
N ALA A 751 -11.52 -12.66 11.17
CA ALA A 751 -11.92 -11.41 11.79
C ALA A 751 -10.83 -10.33 11.68
N TYR A 752 -9.55 -10.70 11.82
CA TYR A 752 -8.43 -9.79 11.60
C TYR A 752 -8.41 -9.24 10.17
N GLU A 753 -8.49 -10.11 9.17
CA GLU A 753 -8.38 -9.73 7.75
C GLU A 753 -9.56 -8.88 7.32
N VAL A 754 -10.79 -9.26 7.69
CA VAL A 754 -12.00 -8.48 7.39
C VAL A 754 -11.93 -7.10 8.05
N THR A 755 -11.51 -7.04 9.32
CA THR A 755 -11.41 -5.76 10.05
C THR A 755 -10.33 -4.87 9.44
N ARG A 756 -9.15 -5.43 9.17
CA ARG A 756 -8.04 -4.67 8.57
C ARG A 756 -8.41 -4.13 7.20
N SER A 757 -9.05 -4.95 6.37
CA SER A 757 -9.51 -4.52 5.04
C SER A 757 -10.61 -3.46 5.10
N SER A 758 -11.44 -3.46 6.14
CA SER A 758 -12.55 -2.50 6.29
C SER A 758 -12.09 -1.14 6.84
N LEU A 759 -10.93 -1.09 7.50
CA LEU A 759 -10.37 0.15 8.06
C LEU A 759 -9.57 0.98 7.04
N GLY A 760 -9.57 0.58 5.76
CA GLY A 760 -8.86 1.23 4.65
C GLY A 760 -7.36 1.25 4.85
#